data_AF-A0A2E8M1F5-F1
#
_entry.id   AF-A0A2E8M1F5-F1
#
_cell.length_a   1.000
_cell.length_b   1.000
_cell.length_c   1.000
_cell.angle_alpha   90.00
_cell.angle_beta   90.00
_cell.angle_gamma   90.00
#
_symmetry.space_group_name_H-M   'P 1'
#
loop_
_entity.id
_entity.type
_entity.pdbx_description
1 polymer ?
#
loop_
_entity_poly.entity_id
_entity_poly.type
_entity_poly.pdbx_seq_one_letter_code
_entity_poly.pdbx_strand_id
1 'polypeptide(L)'
;MSRVLMLIRGPLIFGLAWMLIFLLGKVLHLGTGWPLWTIAVIATVAVEIIIRLYRYEQGAVGRAKGSWLTALRLLALVALVWMLLQPVFSRKVNRELEQEVVVVLDESASMSLIDPGETSTRYDIAAEAINDSGLFEELQGKVGVRLMRAARKALGKDEEAAEGWDQATDLANAMTTVLEQVPPDNLAGLVMMTDGRHNRPGRVEDVARRFGILDAPIGVVGIGSEVAPRDAAILEVRSPDAIYLGDRLRVAAVVKFDGYRGRRAKVLLKKGEEIVEEKIIPIPQDHHQEEVRFNDVPDADGINAYTVELVNLGEEFFDQNNSWQFETAITDARTNVLIVDSHPRWEFRYLRNLFYGRDKSIHLQYVLLEPDTISGQRLSPVPASAARKFGDAQATELPTSVEEWRKFDVIIIGDVPAKSIDESTWDIIRSCVTERAAFLVAIAGPRHMPHGLESEIVRDLLPVKYTPGSRTFFGSKEPPFRLLLTAQGRNHPVTAQSDSRLENERLWGEFPDFRWRLPVDGVKEGADVLVVASSENNEETALSNVDDLSGALSRLAKRKEREAKNAILVAQQVGNGKVAMMLTDRTWRLREGVGDVYHHRLWGQLVRWGAGPNLRSGTSSVRLGTDNLSYTGDDRIQITARLLDVDKNPVKDESLKAEVWRDGEKLATVQMSYLEGSPGLHSAQAGPFSGSGDYQIKLAGKKADDLLETDGEGGVSTAFRVVGAMSPVELSETTLNRPLLDTLAELSGGRVVAPEEAGQLAGLFLTGEETREELRETRLWDHWILLVLFCALLTSEWGIRRGSGLP
;
A
#
# COMPACT_ATOMS: atom_id res chain seq x y z
N MET A 1 -36.85 -33.76 66.93
CA MET A 1 -35.39 -33.60 67.16
C MET A 1 -34.54 -33.42 65.88
N SER A 2 -34.87 -34.01 64.72
CA SER A 2 -33.94 -34.00 63.56
C SER A 2 -33.80 -32.66 62.83
N ARG A 3 -34.84 -31.82 62.75
CA ARG A 3 -34.79 -30.50 62.07
C ARG A 3 -33.96 -29.45 62.85
N VAL A 4 -34.04 -29.46 64.18
CA VAL A 4 -33.28 -28.54 65.05
C VAL A 4 -31.78 -28.83 65.01
N LEU A 5 -31.39 -30.12 64.95
CA LEU A 5 -29.99 -30.51 64.79
C LEU A 5 -29.39 -30.07 63.45
N MET A 6 -30.19 -30.02 62.39
CA MET A 6 -29.73 -29.62 61.05
C MET A 6 -29.46 -28.11 60.96
N LEU A 7 -30.28 -27.29 61.63
CA LEU A 7 -30.12 -25.83 61.72
C LEU A 7 -28.81 -25.41 62.40
N ILE A 8 -28.24 -26.27 63.26
CA ILE A 8 -26.97 -25.99 63.96
C ILE A 8 -25.77 -26.59 63.21
N ARG A 9 -25.92 -27.75 62.57
CA ARG A 9 -24.83 -28.46 61.89
C ARG A 9 -24.40 -27.81 60.57
N GLY A 10 -25.35 -27.36 59.75
CA GLY A 10 -25.05 -26.73 58.45
C GLY A 10 -24.10 -25.53 58.57
N PRO A 11 -24.39 -24.53 59.41
CA PRO A 11 -23.49 -23.38 59.62
C PRO A 11 -22.09 -23.78 60.13
N LEU A 12 -22.01 -24.82 60.95
CA LEU A 12 -20.76 -25.28 61.54
C LEU A 12 -19.89 -26.01 60.51
N ILE A 13 -20.49 -26.84 59.64
CA ILE A 13 -19.82 -27.49 58.51
C ILE A 13 -19.34 -26.42 57.51
N PHE A 14 -20.18 -25.43 57.22
CA PHE A 14 -19.80 -24.31 56.36
C PHE A 14 -18.62 -23.54 56.93
N GLY A 15 -18.66 -23.18 58.22
CA GLY A 15 -17.56 -22.48 58.89
C GLY A 15 -16.24 -23.25 58.82
N LEU A 16 -16.28 -24.57 59.01
CA LEU A 16 -15.09 -25.43 58.95
C LEU A 16 -14.56 -25.56 57.52
N ALA A 17 -15.43 -25.80 56.53
CA ALA A 17 -15.06 -25.85 55.12
C ALA A 17 -14.47 -24.52 54.63
N TRP A 18 -15.09 -23.41 55.01
CA TRP A 18 -14.63 -22.06 54.71
C TRP A 18 -13.25 -21.78 55.32
N MET A 19 -13.06 -22.11 56.60
CA MET A 19 -11.77 -21.94 57.28
C MET A 19 -10.66 -22.75 56.60
N LEU A 20 -10.95 -23.99 56.20
CA LEU A 20 -9.97 -24.86 55.55
C LEU A 20 -9.60 -24.37 54.16
N ILE A 21 -10.57 -23.94 53.35
CA ILE A 21 -10.33 -23.31 52.04
C ILE A 21 -9.52 -22.03 52.19
N PHE A 22 -9.85 -21.21 53.18
CA PHE A 22 -9.14 -19.96 53.46
C PHE A 22 -7.68 -20.20 53.88
N LEU A 23 -7.43 -21.21 54.73
CA LEU A 23 -6.06 -21.60 55.11
C LEU A 23 -5.28 -22.14 53.90
N LEU A 24 -5.93 -22.93 53.03
CA LEU A 24 -5.30 -23.41 51.80
C LEU A 24 -4.90 -22.27 50.87
N GLY A 25 -5.77 -21.26 50.72
CA GLY A 25 -5.49 -20.08 49.89
C GLY A 25 -4.34 -19.20 50.38
N LYS A 26 -3.85 -19.40 51.61
CA LYS A 26 -2.63 -18.72 52.09
C LYS A 26 -1.34 -19.40 51.63
N VAL A 27 -1.40 -20.69 51.30
CA VAL A 27 -0.22 -21.50 50.95
C VAL A 27 -0.18 -21.81 49.46
N LEU A 28 -1.36 -21.95 48.83
CA LEU A 28 -1.52 -22.31 47.43
C LEU A 28 -2.33 -21.22 46.71
N HIS A 29 -1.98 -20.94 45.46
CA HIS A 29 -2.79 -20.09 44.62
C HIS A 29 -4.00 -20.89 44.11
N LEU A 30 -5.22 -20.46 44.42
CA LEU A 30 -6.43 -21.16 43.99
C LEU A 30 -6.87 -20.59 42.64
N GLY A 31 -6.69 -21.35 41.55
CA GLY A 31 -6.97 -20.90 40.18
C GLY A 31 -8.46 -20.88 39.78
N THR A 32 -9.36 -21.11 40.73
CA THR A 32 -10.80 -21.25 40.48
C THR A 32 -11.46 -19.91 40.15
N GLY A 33 -12.28 -19.89 39.09
CA GLY A 33 -13.11 -18.72 38.74
C GLY A 33 -14.35 -18.55 39.63
N TRP A 34 -14.59 -19.47 40.56
CA TRP A 34 -15.75 -19.45 41.46
C TRP A 34 -15.40 -18.72 42.76
N PRO A 35 -16.30 -17.88 43.31
CA PRO A 35 -16.09 -17.29 44.62
C PRO A 35 -15.94 -18.41 45.67
N LEU A 36 -14.86 -18.39 46.47
CA LEU A 36 -14.51 -19.50 47.38
C LEU A 36 -15.66 -19.91 48.32
N TRP A 37 -16.55 -18.98 48.67
CA TRP A 37 -17.67 -19.24 49.56
C TRP A 37 -18.73 -20.12 48.89
N THR A 38 -18.87 -20.04 47.56
CA THR A 38 -19.77 -20.92 46.80
C THR A 38 -19.31 -22.37 46.88
N ILE A 39 -18.00 -22.61 46.79
CA ILE A 39 -17.40 -23.95 46.95
C ILE A 39 -17.65 -24.48 48.36
N ALA A 40 -17.50 -23.64 49.38
CA ALA A 40 -17.82 -23.99 50.76
C ALA A 40 -19.31 -24.32 50.97
N VAL A 41 -20.22 -23.57 50.33
CA VAL A 41 -21.67 -23.87 50.35
C VAL A 41 -21.97 -25.20 49.66
N ILE A 42 -21.41 -25.44 48.47
CA ILE A 42 -21.60 -26.70 47.72
C ILE A 42 -21.09 -27.88 48.54
N ALA A 43 -19.90 -27.78 49.12
CA ALA A 43 -19.34 -28.80 50.00
C ALA A 43 -20.25 -29.05 51.22
N THR A 44 -20.78 -28.00 51.83
CA THR A 44 -21.69 -28.11 52.98
C THR A 44 -22.99 -28.83 52.62
N VAL A 45 -23.61 -28.46 51.50
CA VAL A 45 -24.84 -29.11 51.00
C VAL A 45 -24.57 -30.58 50.69
N ALA A 46 -23.44 -30.89 50.04
CA ALA A 46 -23.06 -32.27 49.73
C ALA A 46 -22.82 -33.12 50.99
N VAL A 47 -22.13 -32.58 52.00
CA VAL A 47 -21.94 -33.26 53.30
C VAL A 47 -23.27 -33.54 53.98
N GLU A 48 -24.20 -32.58 54.01
CA GLU A 48 -25.54 -32.77 54.60
C GLU A 48 -26.35 -33.85 53.85
N ILE A 49 -26.25 -33.91 52.51
CA ILE A 49 -26.86 -34.97 51.71
C ILE A 49 -26.24 -36.33 52.05
N ILE A 50 -24.90 -36.43 52.14
CA ILE A 50 -24.20 -37.66 52.50
C ILE A 50 -24.59 -38.13 53.91
N ILE A 51 -24.70 -37.22 54.88
CA ILE A 51 -25.13 -37.55 56.25
C ILE A 51 -26.60 -38.03 56.27
N ARG A 52 -27.47 -37.43 55.46
CA ARG A 52 -28.87 -37.89 55.32
C ARG A 52 -28.95 -39.28 54.68
N LEU A 53 -28.18 -39.53 53.63
CA LEU A 53 -28.07 -40.84 52.99
C LEU A 53 -27.56 -41.90 53.97
N TYR A 54 -26.54 -41.58 54.77
CA TYR A 54 -26.04 -42.49 55.81
C TYR A 54 -27.13 -42.90 56.81
N ARG A 55 -27.99 -41.95 57.22
CA ARG A 55 -29.11 -42.26 58.14
C ARG A 55 -30.17 -43.15 57.50
N TYR A 56 -30.40 -43.02 56.20
CA TYR A 56 -31.28 -43.90 55.45
C TYR A 56 -30.67 -45.30 55.31
N GLU A 57 -29.39 -45.39 54.95
CA GLU A 57 -28.65 -46.63 54.75
C GLU A 57 -28.41 -47.42 56.04
N GLN A 58 -28.26 -46.74 57.19
CA GLN A 58 -28.23 -47.39 58.51
C GLN A 58 -29.51 -48.17 58.84
N GLY A 59 -30.62 -47.90 58.16
CA GLY A 59 -31.86 -48.66 58.27
C GLY A 59 -31.90 -49.93 57.41
N ALA A 60 -31.04 -50.03 56.39
CA ALA A 60 -31.05 -51.10 55.39
C ALA A 60 -29.80 -52.02 55.47
N VAL A 61 -28.67 -51.52 55.98
CA VAL A 61 -27.39 -52.25 56.04
C VAL A 61 -26.76 -52.12 57.44
N GLY A 62 -25.98 -53.12 57.88
CA GLY A 62 -25.27 -53.10 59.16
C GLY A 62 -24.34 -51.88 59.35
N ARG A 63 -24.24 -51.41 60.60
CA ARG A 63 -23.57 -50.14 60.98
C ARG A 63 -22.14 -49.98 60.43
N ALA A 64 -21.35 -51.05 60.39
CA ALA A 64 -19.96 -51.03 59.92
C ALA A 64 -19.85 -50.78 58.40
N LYS A 65 -20.76 -51.34 57.60
CA LYS A 65 -20.77 -51.13 56.14
C LYS A 65 -21.25 -49.73 55.77
N GLY A 66 -22.28 -49.24 56.48
CA GLY A 66 -22.75 -47.86 56.29
C GLY A 66 -21.66 -46.82 56.61
N SER A 67 -20.84 -47.04 57.65
CA SER A 67 -19.74 -46.11 57.97
C SER A 67 -18.67 -46.11 56.88
N TRP A 68 -18.37 -47.28 56.29
CA TRP A 68 -17.43 -47.38 55.17
C TRP A 68 -17.93 -46.64 53.91
N LEU A 69 -19.19 -46.82 53.54
CA LEU A 69 -19.81 -46.10 52.41
C LEU A 69 -19.76 -44.58 52.62
N THR A 70 -20.04 -44.13 53.86
CA THR A 70 -19.99 -42.70 54.21
C THR A 70 -18.57 -42.16 54.14
N ALA A 71 -17.58 -42.91 54.63
CA ALA A 71 -16.17 -42.52 54.55
C ALA A 71 -15.69 -42.40 53.09
N LEU A 72 -16.03 -43.36 52.23
CA LEU A 72 -15.70 -43.32 50.80
C LEU A 72 -16.33 -42.12 50.10
N ARG A 73 -17.60 -41.80 50.39
CA ARG A 73 -18.28 -40.62 49.82
C ARG A 73 -17.68 -39.30 50.30
N LEU A 74 -17.32 -39.21 51.58
CA LEU A 74 -16.64 -38.02 52.11
C LEU A 74 -15.24 -37.85 51.48
N LEU A 75 -14.49 -38.93 51.29
CA LEU A 75 -13.19 -38.89 50.59
C LEU A 75 -13.34 -38.49 49.12
N ALA A 76 -14.34 -39.02 48.42
CA ALA A 76 -14.64 -38.64 47.04
C ALA A 76 -15.04 -37.15 46.95
N LEU A 77 -15.82 -36.66 47.91
CA LEU A 77 -16.17 -35.24 48.00
C LEU A 77 -14.94 -34.37 48.25
N VAL A 78 -14.01 -34.79 49.12
CA VAL A 78 -12.75 -34.06 49.35
C VAL A 78 -11.92 -33.98 48.08
N ALA A 79 -11.79 -35.08 47.33
CA ALA A 79 -11.09 -35.08 46.04
C ALA A 79 -11.77 -34.17 45.00
N LEU A 80 -13.10 -34.16 44.96
CA LEU A 80 -13.86 -33.29 44.06
C LEU A 80 -13.71 -31.81 44.44
N VAL A 81 -13.79 -31.47 45.73
CA VAL A 81 -13.55 -30.10 46.22
C VAL A 81 -12.11 -29.68 45.92
N TRP A 82 -11.13 -30.58 46.05
CA TRP A 82 -9.74 -30.31 45.67
C TRP A 82 -9.58 -29.98 44.19
N MET A 83 -10.24 -30.73 43.29
CA MET A 83 -10.27 -30.40 41.86
C MET A 83 -10.92 -29.04 41.60
N LEU A 84 -12.03 -28.74 42.29
CA LEU A 84 -12.83 -27.53 42.07
C LEU A 84 -12.15 -26.25 42.59
N LEU A 85 -11.30 -26.39 43.61
CA LEU A 85 -10.43 -25.33 44.14
C LEU A 85 -9.27 -24.99 43.20
N GLN A 86 -8.93 -25.88 42.26
CA GLN A 86 -7.82 -25.73 41.32
C GLN A 86 -6.51 -25.21 41.96
N PRO A 87 -5.97 -25.87 43.00
CA PRO A 87 -4.72 -25.45 43.62
C PRO A 87 -3.53 -25.47 42.64
N VAL A 88 -2.84 -24.34 42.58
CA VAL A 88 -1.62 -24.11 41.80
C VAL A 88 -0.50 -23.75 42.77
N PHE A 89 0.64 -24.42 42.63
CA PHE A 89 1.84 -24.11 43.37
C PHE A 89 2.73 -23.23 42.49
N SER A 90 2.86 -21.95 42.84
CA SER A 90 3.73 -21.01 42.14
C SER A 90 5.10 -20.95 42.80
N ARG A 91 6.16 -21.17 42.02
CA ARG A 91 7.55 -20.97 42.45
C ARG A 91 8.23 -20.02 41.49
N LYS A 92 8.91 -19.01 42.04
CA LYS A 92 9.83 -18.17 41.28
C LYS A 92 11.07 -18.99 40.92
N VAL A 93 11.35 -19.12 39.63
CA VAL A 93 12.57 -19.77 39.12
C VAL A 93 13.36 -18.68 38.39
N ASN A 94 14.61 -18.50 38.79
CA ASN A 94 15.51 -17.62 38.07
C ASN A 94 16.03 -18.40 36.86
N ARG A 95 15.81 -17.88 35.66
CA ARG A 95 16.38 -18.41 34.43
C ARG A 95 17.48 -17.47 33.98
N GLU A 96 18.68 -18.01 33.81
CA GLU A 96 19.76 -17.34 33.09
C GLU A 96 19.43 -17.45 31.60
N LEU A 97 19.32 -16.30 30.93
CA LEU A 97 19.12 -16.21 29.49
C LEU A 97 20.51 -16.20 28.82
N GLU A 98 20.72 -17.10 27.87
CA GLU A 98 21.90 -17.05 27.00
C GLU A 98 21.67 -15.92 25.99
N GLN A 99 22.22 -14.76 26.27
CA GLN A 99 22.20 -13.64 25.34
C GLN A 99 23.16 -13.91 24.17
N GLU A 100 22.87 -13.32 23.01
CA GLU A 100 23.63 -13.43 21.76
C GLU A 100 23.91 -12.04 21.20
N VAL A 101 25.18 -11.79 20.82
CA VAL A 101 25.58 -10.65 19.99
C VAL A 101 25.71 -11.13 18.55
N VAL A 102 25.04 -10.42 17.64
CA VAL A 102 25.16 -10.70 16.21
C VAL A 102 26.21 -9.76 15.61
N VAL A 103 27.16 -10.30 14.89
CA VAL A 103 28.16 -9.53 14.13
C VAL A 103 27.77 -9.59 12.66
N VAL A 104 27.52 -8.44 12.05
CA VAL A 104 27.16 -8.28 10.64
C VAL A 104 28.32 -7.67 9.87
N LEU A 105 28.83 -8.43 8.90
CA LEU A 105 29.84 -7.98 7.95
C LEU A 105 29.16 -7.62 6.62
N ASP A 106 29.27 -6.36 6.21
CA ASP A 106 28.74 -5.86 4.94
C ASP A 106 29.58 -6.40 3.76
N GLU A 107 28.92 -7.01 2.78
CA GLU A 107 29.50 -7.58 1.55
C GLU A 107 29.08 -6.79 0.29
N SER A 108 28.61 -5.54 0.43
CA SER A 108 28.22 -4.68 -0.69
C SER A 108 29.38 -4.36 -1.67
N ALA A 109 29.05 -3.87 -2.87
CA ALA A 109 30.07 -3.57 -3.89
C ALA A 109 31.04 -2.48 -3.42
N SER A 110 30.57 -1.52 -2.63
CA SER A 110 31.43 -0.49 -2.04
C SER A 110 32.46 -1.05 -1.05
N MET A 111 32.19 -2.21 -0.43
CA MET A 111 33.15 -2.90 0.44
C MET A 111 34.27 -3.61 -0.34
N SER A 112 34.11 -3.82 -1.65
CA SER A 112 35.17 -4.34 -2.52
C SER A 112 36.18 -3.27 -2.97
N LEU A 113 35.93 -2.00 -2.64
CA LEU A 113 36.79 -0.88 -2.99
C LEU A 113 38.08 -0.87 -2.19
N ILE A 114 39.14 -0.34 -2.80
CA ILE A 114 40.44 -0.08 -2.16
C ILE A 114 40.57 1.43 -1.98
N ASP A 115 40.71 1.90 -0.74
CA ASP A 115 40.81 3.32 -0.46
C ASP A 115 42.20 3.90 -0.80
N PRO A 116 42.30 5.21 -1.08
CA PRO A 116 43.58 5.86 -1.37
C PRO A 116 44.58 5.70 -0.21
N GLY A 117 45.67 4.96 -0.45
CA GLY A 117 46.72 4.70 0.54
C GLY A 117 46.66 3.31 1.16
N GLU A 118 45.59 2.54 0.92
CA GLU A 118 45.42 1.17 1.37
C GLU A 118 45.78 0.15 0.28
N THR A 119 46.14 -1.07 0.69
CA THR A 119 46.45 -2.18 -0.24
C THR A 119 45.39 -3.27 -0.27
N SER A 120 44.48 -3.25 0.71
CA SER A 120 43.45 -4.26 0.92
C SER A 120 42.07 -3.66 0.65
N THR A 121 41.08 -4.49 0.35
CA THR A 121 39.69 -4.02 0.18
C THR A 121 39.11 -3.60 1.54
N ARG A 122 38.09 -2.74 1.54
CA ARG A 122 37.35 -2.38 2.78
C ARG A 122 36.82 -3.62 3.50
N TYR A 123 36.36 -4.63 2.76
CA TYR A 123 35.92 -5.91 3.32
C TYR A 123 37.06 -6.65 4.01
N ASP A 124 38.26 -6.69 3.41
CA ASP A 124 39.42 -7.33 4.02
C ASP A 124 39.85 -6.59 5.29
N ILE A 125 39.84 -5.25 5.27
CA ILE A 125 40.09 -4.41 6.46
C ILE A 125 39.06 -4.70 7.55
N ALA A 126 37.78 -4.87 7.19
CA ALA A 126 36.72 -5.25 8.11
C ALA A 126 36.98 -6.61 8.77
N ALA A 127 37.32 -7.61 7.95
CA ALA A 127 37.59 -8.97 8.39
C ALA A 127 38.85 -9.06 9.26
N GLU A 128 39.91 -8.33 8.91
CA GLU A 128 41.14 -8.21 9.70
C GLU A 128 40.86 -7.50 11.02
N ALA A 129 40.14 -6.37 11.02
CA ALA A 129 39.78 -5.64 12.23
C ALA A 129 38.95 -6.50 13.20
N ILE A 130 38.02 -7.32 12.71
CA ILE A 130 37.32 -8.29 13.56
C ILE A 130 38.28 -9.28 14.22
N ASN A 131 39.20 -9.86 13.46
CA ASN A 131 40.11 -10.88 13.96
C ASN A 131 41.15 -10.31 14.94
N ASP A 132 41.66 -9.11 14.65
CA ASP A 132 42.74 -8.48 15.43
C ASP A 132 42.22 -7.73 16.66
N SER A 133 40.96 -7.31 16.67
CA SER A 133 40.35 -6.53 17.76
C SER A 133 40.22 -7.29 19.09
N GLY A 134 40.34 -8.62 19.08
CA GLY A 134 40.03 -9.46 20.26
C GLY A 134 38.56 -9.45 20.67
N LEU A 135 37.66 -8.85 19.88
CA LEU A 135 36.23 -8.74 20.17
C LEU A 135 35.59 -10.12 20.38
N PHE A 136 35.94 -11.10 19.54
CA PHE A 136 35.48 -12.47 19.73
C PHE A 136 36.01 -13.06 21.02
N GLU A 137 37.29 -12.88 21.35
CA GLU A 137 37.88 -13.44 22.57
C GLU A 137 37.29 -12.84 23.85
N GLU A 138 36.94 -11.55 23.86
CA GLU A 138 36.31 -10.89 25.01
C GLU A 138 34.84 -11.28 25.21
N LEU A 139 34.12 -11.56 24.12
CA LEU A 139 32.72 -11.99 24.13
C LEU A 139 32.59 -13.51 24.36
N GLN A 140 33.55 -14.30 23.85
CA GLN A 140 33.54 -15.76 23.89
C GLN A 140 33.65 -16.27 25.34
N GLY A 141 32.56 -16.89 25.81
CA GLY A 141 32.43 -17.41 27.17
C GLY A 141 31.54 -16.56 28.10
N LYS A 142 31.09 -15.38 27.66
CA LYS A 142 30.11 -14.54 28.39
C LYS A 142 28.79 -14.36 27.64
N VAL A 143 28.85 -14.26 26.32
CA VAL A 143 27.68 -14.08 25.43
C VAL A 143 27.87 -14.97 24.20
N GLY A 144 26.79 -15.50 23.63
CA GLY A 144 26.85 -16.20 22.34
C GLY A 144 27.22 -15.21 21.23
N VAL A 145 28.13 -15.58 20.32
CA VAL A 145 28.47 -14.72 19.18
C VAL A 145 28.09 -15.41 17.88
N ARG A 146 27.26 -14.72 17.09
CA ARG A 146 26.81 -15.21 15.79
C ARG A 146 27.29 -14.28 14.69
N LEU A 147 28.18 -14.77 13.83
CA LEU A 147 28.60 -14.05 12.64
C LEU A 147 27.57 -14.23 11.52
N MET A 148 27.10 -13.12 10.97
CA MET A 148 26.25 -13.03 9.80
C MET A 148 26.95 -12.20 8.74
N ARG A 149 26.96 -12.70 7.50
CA ARG A 149 27.50 -11.95 6.35
C ARG A 149 26.32 -11.34 5.60
N ALA A 150 26.21 -10.01 5.65
CA ALA A 150 25.17 -9.26 4.97
C ALA A 150 25.60 -8.95 3.54
N ALA A 151 25.43 -9.95 2.66
CA ALA A 151 25.02 -9.73 1.27
C ALA A 151 24.61 -11.03 0.54
N ARG A 152 24.74 -12.22 1.15
CA ARG A 152 24.66 -13.47 0.34
C ARG A 152 23.54 -14.45 0.65
N LYS A 153 22.75 -14.30 1.71
CA LYS A 153 21.71 -15.30 2.00
C LYS A 153 20.72 -14.91 3.10
N ALA A 154 19.57 -14.35 2.71
CA ALA A 154 18.33 -14.47 3.47
C ALA A 154 17.32 -15.43 2.79
N LEU A 155 17.81 -16.30 1.91
CA LEU A 155 17.06 -17.41 1.33
C LEU A 155 17.76 -18.71 1.68
N GLY A 156 17.02 -19.78 1.91
CA GLY A 156 17.55 -21.09 2.34
C GLY A 156 18.72 -21.58 1.49
N LYS A 157 19.46 -22.57 2.00
CA LYS A 157 20.69 -23.12 1.41
C LYS A 157 20.64 -23.46 -0.10
N ASP A 158 19.49 -23.47 -0.77
CA ASP A 158 19.29 -24.02 -2.11
C ASP A 158 18.79 -23.06 -3.21
N GLU A 159 18.71 -21.74 -3.01
CA GLU A 159 18.38 -20.81 -4.11
C GLU A 159 19.63 -20.08 -4.65
N GLU A 160 19.85 -20.18 -5.96
CA GLU A 160 20.90 -19.47 -6.70
C GLU A 160 20.65 -17.96 -6.61
N ALA A 161 21.69 -17.20 -6.24
CA ALA A 161 21.62 -15.75 -6.18
C ALA A 161 21.36 -15.18 -7.58
N ALA A 162 20.37 -14.30 -7.65
CA ALA A 162 20.01 -13.51 -8.82
C ALA A 162 21.19 -12.65 -9.34
N GLU A 163 21.40 -12.60 -10.66
CA GLU A 163 22.41 -11.75 -11.31
C GLU A 163 22.12 -10.25 -11.07
N GLY A 164 23.03 -9.54 -10.40
CA GLY A 164 22.89 -8.11 -10.07
C GLY A 164 22.57 -7.82 -8.60
N TRP A 165 22.41 -8.86 -7.75
CA TRP A 165 22.29 -8.73 -6.29
C TRP A 165 23.62 -8.34 -5.60
N ASP A 166 24.72 -8.39 -6.34
CA ASP A 166 26.05 -7.98 -5.92
C ASP A 166 26.25 -6.46 -5.85
N GLN A 167 25.26 -5.65 -6.26
CA GLN A 167 25.37 -4.19 -6.41
C GLN A 167 24.42 -3.36 -5.51
N ALA A 168 23.80 -3.95 -4.47
CA ALA A 168 22.84 -3.26 -3.59
C ALA A 168 23.06 -3.49 -2.07
N THR A 169 23.24 -2.43 -1.27
CA THR A 169 23.37 -2.43 0.19
C THR A 169 22.04 -2.21 0.89
N ASP A 170 21.52 -3.26 1.54
CA ASP A 170 20.29 -3.21 2.35
C ASP A 170 20.57 -3.40 3.85
N LEU A 171 21.04 -2.33 4.49
CA LEU A 171 21.25 -2.31 5.94
C LEU A 171 19.94 -2.53 6.73
N ALA A 172 18.81 -2.01 6.23
CA ALA A 172 17.52 -2.12 6.90
C ALA A 172 17.02 -3.58 6.95
N ASN A 173 17.12 -4.30 5.83
CA ASN A 173 16.74 -5.71 5.77
C ASN A 173 17.73 -6.60 6.54
N ALA A 174 19.03 -6.30 6.48
CA ALA A 174 20.03 -7.02 7.28
C ALA A 174 19.70 -6.96 8.78
N MET A 175 19.41 -5.78 9.31
CA MET A 175 18.98 -5.60 10.71
C MET A 175 17.63 -6.23 11.01
N THR A 176 16.66 -6.14 10.09
CA THR A 176 15.34 -6.75 10.27
C THR A 176 15.45 -8.27 10.35
N THR A 177 16.30 -8.87 9.52
CA THR A 177 16.60 -10.31 9.54
C THR A 177 17.17 -10.74 10.89
N VAL A 178 18.01 -9.91 11.53
CA VAL A 178 18.52 -10.18 12.89
C VAL A 178 17.37 -10.24 13.90
N LEU A 179 16.44 -9.29 13.86
CA LEU A 179 15.26 -9.27 14.74
C LEU A 179 14.30 -10.44 14.50
N GLU A 180 14.28 -11.01 13.30
CA GLU A 180 13.44 -12.17 12.97
C GLU A 180 14.08 -13.50 13.37
N GLN A 181 15.41 -13.60 13.28
CA GLN A 181 16.14 -14.84 13.56
C GLN A 181 16.51 -15.02 15.04
N VAL A 182 16.66 -13.93 15.79
CA VAL A 182 17.02 -13.96 17.21
C VAL A 182 15.79 -13.56 18.04
N PRO A 183 15.33 -14.40 18.98
CA PRO A 183 14.26 -14.02 19.90
C PRO A 183 14.62 -12.72 20.64
N PRO A 184 13.67 -11.79 20.82
CA PRO A 184 13.95 -10.51 21.49
C PRO A 184 14.61 -10.65 22.87
N ASP A 185 14.26 -11.70 23.62
CA ASP A 185 14.80 -11.97 24.96
C ASP A 185 16.27 -12.46 24.95
N ASN A 186 16.78 -12.89 23.79
CA ASN A 186 18.14 -13.40 23.64
C ASN A 186 19.07 -12.39 22.95
N LEU A 187 18.59 -11.26 22.47
CA LEU A 187 19.41 -10.32 21.70
C LEU A 187 20.15 -9.35 22.64
N ALA A 188 21.47 -9.53 22.81
CA ALA A 188 22.31 -8.60 23.58
C ALA A 188 22.68 -7.35 22.76
N GLY A 189 22.71 -7.44 21.43
CA GLY A 189 23.03 -6.32 20.57
C GLY A 189 23.58 -6.74 19.21
N LEU A 190 23.96 -5.74 18.42
CA LEU A 190 24.42 -5.90 17.05
C LEU A 190 25.74 -5.18 16.85
N VAL A 191 26.74 -5.84 16.29
CA VAL A 191 27.95 -5.21 15.76
C VAL A 191 27.83 -5.18 14.25
N MET A 192 27.92 -4.01 13.62
CA MET A 192 27.82 -3.86 12.18
C MET A 192 29.11 -3.25 11.63
N MET A 193 29.68 -3.87 10.59
CA MET A 193 30.83 -3.35 9.86
C MET A 193 30.40 -2.92 8.47
N THR A 194 30.42 -1.62 8.20
CA THR A 194 29.87 -1.05 6.96
C THR A 194 30.46 0.33 6.71
N ASP A 195 30.37 0.80 5.48
CA ASP A 195 30.64 2.19 5.09
C ASP A 195 29.39 3.11 5.21
N GLY A 196 28.26 2.55 5.65
CA GLY A 196 27.01 3.29 5.87
C GLY A 196 26.26 3.65 4.60
N ARG A 197 26.51 2.92 3.51
CA ARG A 197 25.75 3.09 2.27
C ARG A 197 24.45 2.26 2.34
N HIS A 198 23.35 2.87 1.91
CA HIS A 198 22.04 2.22 1.84
C HIS A 198 21.28 2.76 0.64
N ASN A 199 20.85 1.88 -0.26
CA ASN A 199 20.25 2.24 -1.54
C ASN A 199 18.93 1.49 -1.83
N ARG A 200 18.35 0.82 -0.84
CA ARG A 200 17.10 0.05 -0.96
C ARG A 200 15.92 0.72 -0.25
N PRO A 201 14.67 0.36 -0.59
CA PRO A 201 13.49 0.89 0.10
C PRO A 201 13.44 0.41 1.55
N GLY A 202 13.57 1.34 2.49
CA GLY A 202 13.52 1.05 3.92
C GLY A 202 14.13 2.20 4.70
N ARG A 203 13.57 2.53 5.87
CA ARG A 203 14.16 3.55 6.74
C ARG A 203 15.01 2.86 7.79
N VAL A 204 16.33 2.94 7.62
CA VAL A 204 17.31 2.34 8.52
C VAL A 204 17.10 2.81 9.97
N GLU A 205 16.64 4.06 10.14
CA GLU A 205 16.33 4.68 11.44
C GLU A 205 15.14 4.03 12.15
N ASP A 206 14.13 3.56 11.40
CA ASP A 206 12.95 2.92 11.98
C ASP A 206 13.28 1.54 12.53
N VAL A 207 14.20 0.81 11.86
CA VAL A 207 14.72 -0.46 12.35
C VAL A 207 15.66 -0.23 13.55
N ALA A 208 16.54 0.77 13.50
CA ALA A 208 17.42 1.12 14.62
C ALA A 208 16.63 1.49 15.90
N ARG A 209 15.49 2.20 15.76
CA ARG A 209 14.58 2.45 16.88
C ARG A 209 14.03 1.17 17.51
N ARG A 210 13.78 0.12 16.71
CA ARG A 210 13.32 -1.18 17.24
C ARG A 210 14.40 -1.85 18.08
N PHE A 211 15.66 -1.76 17.68
CA PHE A 211 16.81 -2.20 18.49
C PHE A 211 16.88 -1.43 19.82
N GLY A 212 16.69 -0.11 19.79
CA GLY A 212 16.62 0.70 21.01
C GLY A 212 15.45 0.36 21.94
N ILE A 213 14.28 -0.01 21.41
CA ILE A 213 13.13 -0.48 22.21
C ILE A 213 13.43 -1.83 22.91
N LEU A 214 14.29 -2.65 22.32
CA LEU A 214 14.70 -3.94 22.85
C LEU A 214 15.91 -3.84 23.79
N ASP A 215 16.38 -2.63 24.11
CA ASP A 215 17.62 -2.39 24.86
C ASP A 215 18.83 -3.12 24.25
N ALA A 216 18.83 -3.29 22.93
CA ALA A 216 19.86 -3.99 22.17
C ALA A 216 20.72 -2.96 21.38
N PRO A 217 21.87 -2.49 21.92
CA PRO A 217 22.68 -1.46 21.29
C PRO A 217 23.25 -1.91 19.93
N ILE A 218 23.40 -0.98 18.99
CA ILE A 218 24.10 -1.21 17.71
C ILE A 218 25.50 -0.58 17.78
N GLY A 219 26.53 -1.41 17.89
CA GLY A 219 27.92 -1.01 17.71
C GLY A 219 28.27 -0.99 16.23
N VAL A 220 28.71 0.14 15.69
CA VAL A 220 29.11 0.23 14.28
C VAL A 220 30.62 0.43 14.18
N VAL A 221 31.26 -0.36 13.32
CA VAL A 221 32.63 -0.11 12.87
C VAL A 221 32.54 0.54 11.50
N GLY A 222 32.85 1.83 11.43
CA GLY A 222 32.81 2.60 10.18
C GLY A 222 34.04 2.30 9.34
N ILE A 223 33.85 1.84 8.11
CA ILE A 223 34.94 1.44 7.21
C ILE A 223 34.89 2.30 5.95
N GLY A 224 36.02 2.91 5.63
CA GLY A 224 36.15 3.74 4.43
C GLY A 224 36.73 5.13 4.72
N SER A 225 37.25 5.78 3.68
CA SER A 225 37.77 7.14 3.79
C SER A 225 36.65 8.20 3.87
N GLU A 226 36.81 9.17 4.77
CA GLU A 226 35.99 10.40 4.77
C GLU A 226 36.40 11.39 3.67
N VAL A 227 37.66 11.31 3.20
CA VAL A 227 38.17 12.12 2.10
C VAL A 227 37.78 11.47 0.79
N ALA A 228 37.04 12.20 -0.05
CA ALA A 228 36.65 11.71 -1.36
C ALA A 228 37.89 11.56 -2.26
N PRO A 229 38.05 10.41 -2.95
CA PRO A 229 39.06 10.28 -3.98
C PRO A 229 38.75 11.25 -5.13
N ARG A 230 39.76 11.47 -5.97
CA ARG A 230 39.57 12.30 -7.15
C ARG A 230 38.72 11.56 -8.18
N ASP A 231 37.49 12.01 -8.35
CA ASP A 231 36.47 11.27 -9.10
C ASP A 231 35.43 12.21 -9.71
N ALA A 232 34.79 11.74 -10.78
CA ALA A 232 33.66 12.44 -11.40
C ALA A 232 32.57 11.40 -11.64
N ALA A 233 31.33 11.72 -11.28
CA ALA A 233 30.26 10.72 -11.28
C ALA A 233 28.90 11.35 -11.59
N ILE A 234 28.03 10.55 -12.21
CA ILE A 234 26.60 10.87 -12.33
C ILE A 234 25.89 10.34 -11.09
N LEU A 235 25.34 11.24 -10.26
CA LEU A 235 24.63 10.86 -9.03
C LEU A 235 23.19 10.42 -9.32
N GLU A 236 22.48 11.19 -10.15
CA GLU A 236 21.05 11.01 -10.40
C GLU A 236 20.72 11.48 -11.82
N VAL A 237 19.86 10.74 -12.53
CA VAL A 237 19.24 11.20 -13.78
C VAL A 237 17.73 11.16 -13.63
N ARG A 238 17.11 12.34 -13.60
CA ARG A 238 15.66 12.52 -13.63
C ARG A 238 15.19 12.64 -15.07
N SER A 239 14.44 11.64 -15.53
CA SER A 239 13.79 11.64 -16.83
C SER A 239 12.34 11.13 -16.69
N PRO A 240 11.42 11.56 -17.56
CA PRO A 240 10.09 10.97 -17.62
C PRO A 240 10.14 9.59 -18.31
N ASP A 241 9.44 8.61 -17.74
CA ASP A 241 9.30 7.27 -18.34
C ASP A 241 8.52 7.31 -19.67
N ALA A 242 7.56 8.22 -19.80
CA ALA A 242 6.77 8.34 -21.02
C ALA A 242 6.46 9.79 -21.39
N ILE A 243 6.47 10.08 -22.68
CA ILE A 243 6.10 11.38 -23.24
C ILE A 243 5.23 11.21 -24.50
N TYR A 244 4.50 12.26 -24.87
CA TYR A 244 3.73 12.23 -26.12
C TYR A 244 4.57 12.65 -27.31
N LEU A 245 4.22 12.15 -28.49
CA LEU A 245 4.86 12.59 -29.74
C LEU A 245 4.75 14.12 -29.89
N GLY A 246 5.89 14.78 -30.14
CA GLY A 246 6.01 16.25 -30.20
C GLY A 246 6.18 16.96 -28.85
N ASP A 247 6.29 16.21 -27.74
CA ASP A 247 6.65 16.78 -26.44
C ASP A 247 8.15 16.98 -26.28
N ARG A 248 8.49 17.95 -25.43
CA ARG A 248 9.88 18.20 -25.04
C ARG A 248 10.24 17.25 -23.90
N LEU A 249 11.04 16.24 -24.20
CA LEU A 249 11.74 15.45 -23.20
C LEU A 249 12.66 16.38 -22.42
N ARG A 250 12.53 16.40 -21.10
CA ARG A 250 13.43 17.14 -20.21
C ARG A 250 14.15 16.16 -19.31
N VAL A 251 15.47 16.11 -19.44
CA VAL A 251 16.34 15.24 -18.65
C VAL A 251 17.15 16.12 -17.73
N ALA A 252 17.17 15.84 -16.44
CA ALA A 252 18.02 16.54 -15.48
C ALA A 252 19.00 15.54 -14.86
N ALA A 253 20.29 15.72 -15.13
CA ALA A 253 21.35 14.91 -14.55
C ALA A 253 22.09 15.70 -13.46
N VAL A 254 22.24 15.11 -12.28
CA VAL A 254 23.06 15.66 -11.20
C VAL A 254 24.43 15.02 -11.32
N VAL A 255 25.45 15.83 -11.54
CA VAL A 255 26.84 15.40 -11.64
C VAL A 255 27.66 15.90 -10.46
N LYS A 256 28.60 15.08 -10.02
CA LYS A 256 29.53 15.35 -8.92
C LYS A 256 30.96 15.37 -9.45
N PHE A 257 31.75 16.30 -8.93
CA PHE A 257 33.17 16.43 -9.22
C PHE A 257 33.96 16.59 -7.92
N ASP A 258 34.90 15.68 -7.68
CA ASP A 258 35.82 15.69 -6.55
C ASP A 258 37.27 15.87 -7.03
N GLY A 259 37.96 16.91 -6.54
CA GLY A 259 39.38 17.14 -6.85
C GLY A 259 39.66 17.70 -8.26
N TYR A 260 38.65 18.28 -8.93
CA TYR A 260 38.74 18.80 -10.31
C TYR A 260 38.64 20.33 -10.41
N ARG A 261 38.93 21.06 -9.33
CA ARG A 261 38.84 22.52 -9.30
C ARG A 261 39.59 23.17 -10.47
N GLY A 262 38.91 24.09 -11.15
CA GLY A 262 39.44 24.85 -12.28
C GLY A 262 39.38 24.13 -13.63
N ARG A 263 38.97 22.86 -13.68
CA ARG A 263 38.74 22.14 -14.95
C ARG A 263 37.33 22.41 -15.50
N ARG A 264 37.11 21.94 -16.73
CA ARG A 264 35.81 21.97 -17.40
C ARG A 264 35.40 20.55 -17.74
N ALA A 265 34.21 20.15 -17.29
CA ALA A 265 33.60 18.88 -17.62
C ALA A 265 32.70 19.01 -18.84
N LYS A 266 32.61 17.94 -19.64
CA LYS A 266 31.71 17.86 -20.78
C LYS A 266 30.72 16.73 -20.54
N VAL A 267 29.43 17.05 -20.58
CA VAL A 267 28.33 16.09 -20.40
C VAL A 267 27.52 16.01 -21.67
N LEU A 268 27.26 14.80 -22.13
CA LEU A 268 26.60 14.46 -23.38
C LEU A 268 25.26 13.77 -23.09
N LEU A 269 24.21 14.15 -23.80
CA LEU A 269 23.01 13.33 -23.94
C LEU A 269 23.06 12.64 -25.30
N LYS A 270 23.07 11.30 -25.30
CA LYS A 270 23.03 10.47 -26.50
C LYS A 270 21.67 9.76 -26.63
N LYS A 271 21.23 9.56 -27.87
CA LYS A 271 20.10 8.71 -28.27
C LYS A 271 20.68 7.59 -29.13
N GLY A 272 20.83 6.40 -28.57
CA GLY A 272 21.71 5.37 -29.15
C GLY A 272 23.14 5.90 -29.32
N GLU A 273 23.65 5.95 -30.56
CA GLU A 273 24.98 6.47 -30.89
C GLU A 273 24.99 7.98 -31.24
N GLU A 274 23.81 8.59 -31.44
CA GLU A 274 23.70 9.99 -31.86
C GLU A 274 23.77 10.94 -30.65
N ILE A 275 24.58 12.00 -30.74
CA ILE A 275 24.65 13.04 -29.71
C ILE A 275 23.51 14.04 -29.94
N VAL A 276 22.57 14.10 -28.99
CA VAL A 276 21.41 14.99 -29.03
C VAL A 276 21.78 16.40 -28.56
N GLU A 277 22.45 16.50 -27.40
CA GLU A 277 22.85 17.78 -26.82
C GLU A 277 24.17 17.61 -26.04
N GLU A 278 25.01 18.64 -26.07
CA GLU A 278 26.29 18.69 -25.37
C GLU A 278 26.35 19.93 -24.46
N LYS A 279 26.84 19.76 -23.24
CA LYS A 279 27.07 20.87 -22.29
C LYS A 279 28.45 20.82 -21.68
N ILE A 280 29.05 22.01 -21.54
CA ILE A 280 30.36 22.20 -20.89
C ILE A 280 30.14 22.95 -19.59
N ILE A 281 30.64 22.39 -18.50
CA ILE A 281 30.41 22.86 -17.13
C ILE A 281 31.75 23.25 -16.50
N PRO A 282 31.89 24.48 -15.98
CA PRO A 282 33.07 24.87 -15.21
C PRO A 282 33.01 24.31 -13.79
N ILE A 283 34.13 23.82 -13.25
CA ILE A 283 34.22 23.27 -11.89
C ILE A 283 34.91 24.31 -10.98
N PRO A 284 34.17 25.09 -10.17
CA PRO A 284 34.75 26.20 -9.41
C PRO A 284 35.48 25.77 -8.13
N GLN A 285 35.13 24.61 -7.57
CA GLN A 285 35.59 24.12 -6.27
C GLN A 285 35.88 22.62 -6.29
N ASP A 286 36.60 22.13 -5.29
CA ASP A 286 37.03 20.72 -5.26
C ASP A 286 35.90 19.73 -4.97
N HIS A 287 34.82 20.14 -4.30
CA HIS A 287 33.61 19.34 -4.13
C HIS A 287 32.44 20.08 -4.79
N HIS A 288 32.19 19.84 -6.07
CA HIS A 288 31.18 20.56 -6.85
C HIS A 288 30.08 19.62 -7.30
N GLN A 289 28.83 20.02 -7.07
CA GLN A 289 27.66 19.34 -7.63
C GLN A 289 26.89 20.33 -8.50
N GLU A 290 26.46 19.89 -9.67
CA GLU A 290 25.69 20.72 -10.59
C GLU A 290 24.58 19.92 -11.28
N GLU A 291 23.40 20.53 -11.41
CA GLU A 291 22.29 19.96 -12.18
C GLU A 291 22.38 20.44 -13.64
N VAL A 292 22.50 19.48 -14.55
CA VAL A 292 22.60 19.68 -16.00
C VAL A 292 21.28 19.29 -16.63
N ARG A 293 20.65 20.22 -17.34
CA ARG A 293 19.35 19.98 -17.98
C ARG A 293 19.51 19.81 -19.48
N PHE A 294 19.04 18.71 -20.05
CA PHE A 294 19.01 18.46 -21.48
C PHE A 294 17.57 18.49 -22.00
N ASN A 295 17.40 18.79 -23.28
CA ASN A 295 16.11 18.76 -23.95
C ASN A 295 16.19 18.00 -25.28
N ASP A 296 15.20 17.15 -25.53
CA ASP A 296 14.98 16.51 -26.83
C ASP A 296 13.51 16.67 -27.26
N VAL A 297 13.23 16.62 -28.56
CA VAL A 297 11.87 16.57 -29.11
C VAL A 297 11.77 15.38 -30.05
N PRO A 298 11.29 14.22 -29.55
CA PRO A 298 11.17 13.04 -30.37
C PRO A 298 10.22 13.22 -31.54
N ASP A 299 10.63 12.68 -32.67
CA ASP A 299 10.00 12.76 -33.99
C ASP A 299 9.31 11.45 -34.43
N ALA A 300 9.56 10.35 -33.71
CA ALA A 300 8.96 9.04 -33.94
C ALA A 300 8.35 8.45 -32.67
N ASP A 301 7.29 7.65 -32.85
CA ASP A 301 6.68 6.80 -31.81
C ASP A 301 7.59 5.59 -31.53
N GLY A 302 7.58 5.07 -30.30
CA GLY A 302 8.40 3.94 -29.87
C GLY A 302 9.18 4.17 -28.59
N ILE A 303 10.00 3.19 -28.20
CA ILE A 303 10.87 3.27 -27.02
C ILE A 303 12.24 3.76 -27.49
N ASN A 304 12.68 4.90 -26.98
CA ASN A 304 14.01 5.43 -27.25
C ASN A 304 14.93 5.19 -26.05
N ALA A 305 16.09 4.59 -26.30
CA ALA A 305 17.17 4.46 -25.32
C ALA A 305 18.07 5.70 -25.35
N TYR A 306 18.21 6.36 -24.20
CA TYR A 306 19.08 7.50 -24.00
C TYR A 306 20.24 7.14 -23.07
N THR A 307 21.36 7.85 -23.24
CA THR A 307 22.52 7.72 -22.36
C THR A 307 23.03 9.11 -21.99
N VAL A 308 23.11 9.40 -20.70
CA VAL A 308 23.88 10.55 -20.19
C VAL A 308 25.30 10.08 -19.97
N GLU A 309 26.26 10.74 -20.61
CA GLU A 309 27.68 10.39 -20.52
C GLU A 309 28.49 11.61 -20.09
N LEU A 310 29.28 11.41 -19.04
CA LEU A 310 30.31 12.35 -18.60
C LEU A 310 31.63 11.99 -19.28
N VAL A 311 32.19 12.92 -20.04
CA VAL A 311 33.48 12.70 -20.71
C VAL A 311 34.59 12.67 -19.66
N ASN A 312 35.35 11.58 -19.64
CA ASN A 312 36.45 11.34 -18.71
C ASN A 312 37.42 12.54 -18.64
N LEU A 313 37.61 13.07 -17.44
CA LEU A 313 38.42 14.25 -17.10
C LEU A 313 39.90 13.92 -16.85
N GLY A 314 40.28 12.64 -16.87
CA GLY A 314 41.62 12.11 -16.65
C GLY A 314 42.04 12.12 -15.19
N GLU A 315 42.65 11.02 -14.74
CA GLU A 315 43.00 10.74 -13.33
C GLU A 315 41.76 10.50 -12.43
N GLU A 316 40.69 9.94 -13.01
CA GLU A 316 39.50 9.47 -12.30
C GLU A 316 39.79 8.13 -11.63
N PHE A 317 39.30 7.96 -10.41
CA PHE A 317 39.43 6.71 -9.68
C PHE A 317 38.43 5.66 -10.20
N PHE A 318 37.22 6.10 -10.59
CA PHE A 318 36.19 5.24 -11.15
C PHE A 318 35.75 5.79 -12.51
N ASP A 319 35.71 4.94 -13.53
CA ASP A 319 35.25 5.30 -14.88
C ASP A 319 33.85 4.73 -15.20
N GLN A 320 33.40 3.72 -14.44
CA GLN A 320 32.12 3.04 -14.61
C GLN A 320 30.91 3.89 -14.20
N ASN A 321 31.12 4.92 -13.37
CA ASN A 321 30.08 5.83 -12.85
C ASN A 321 29.86 7.08 -13.73
N ASN A 322 30.49 7.12 -14.91
CA ASN A 322 30.39 8.22 -15.88
C ASN A 322 29.27 8.06 -16.90
N SER A 323 28.56 6.93 -16.93
CA SER A 323 27.51 6.66 -17.91
C SER A 323 26.23 6.21 -17.24
N TRP A 324 25.12 6.80 -17.66
CA TRP A 324 23.78 6.46 -17.17
C TRP A 324 22.83 6.24 -18.33
N GLN A 325 22.31 5.02 -18.44
CA GLN A 325 21.33 4.65 -19.46
C GLN A 325 19.91 4.70 -18.90
N PHE A 326 18.98 5.23 -19.69
CA PHE A 326 17.55 5.20 -19.37
C PHE A 326 16.72 5.13 -20.65
N GLU A 327 15.48 4.69 -20.54
CA GLU A 327 14.55 4.60 -21.67
C GLU A 327 13.37 5.53 -21.47
N THR A 328 12.85 6.07 -22.57
CA THR A 328 11.60 6.82 -22.55
C THR A 328 10.68 6.30 -23.65
N ALA A 329 9.47 5.90 -23.26
CA ALA A 329 8.41 5.52 -24.18
C ALA A 329 7.75 6.77 -24.77
N ILE A 330 7.82 6.92 -26.08
CA ILE A 330 7.08 7.94 -26.81
C ILE A 330 5.83 7.30 -27.39
N THR A 331 4.67 7.96 -27.24
CA THR A 331 3.42 7.47 -27.84
C THR A 331 2.58 8.62 -28.40
N ASP A 332 1.92 8.42 -29.53
CA ASP A 332 0.88 9.36 -30.02
C ASP A 332 -0.53 8.99 -29.51
N ALA A 333 -0.63 7.96 -28.65
CA ALA A 333 -1.86 7.48 -28.07
C ALA A 333 -2.48 8.47 -27.06
N ARG A 334 -3.26 9.42 -27.57
CA ARG A 334 -4.01 10.39 -26.74
C ARG A 334 -5.43 9.91 -26.44
N THR A 335 -5.95 10.32 -25.29
CA THR A 335 -7.37 10.14 -24.94
C THR A 335 -8.21 11.13 -25.73
N ASN A 336 -9.17 10.64 -26.52
CA ASN A 336 -10.04 11.50 -27.31
C ASN A 336 -11.18 12.03 -26.44
N VAL A 337 -11.22 13.35 -26.24
CA VAL A 337 -12.21 14.01 -25.38
C VAL A 337 -13.07 14.97 -26.21
N LEU A 338 -14.39 14.83 -26.10
CA LEU A 338 -15.36 15.76 -26.66
C LEU A 338 -15.97 16.62 -25.56
N ILE A 339 -15.88 17.95 -25.67
CA ILE A 339 -16.64 18.88 -24.82
C ILE A 339 -17.78 19.50 -25.63
N VAL A 340 -19.01 19.36 -25.15
CA VAL A 340 -20.19 20.04 -25.70
C VAL A 340 -20.75 20.98 -24.64
N ASP A 341 -20.79 22.27 -24.92
CA ASP A 341 -21.49 23.24 -24.07
C ASP A 341 -22.29 24.20 -24.96
N SER A 342 -23.30 24.87 -24.41
CA SER A 342 -24.03 25.88 -25.18
C SER A 342 -23.28 27.20 -25.21
N HIS A 343 -22.82 27.66 -24.04
CA HIS A 343 -22.20 28.97 -23.86
C HIS A 343 -20.78 28.83 -23.29
N PRO A 344 -19.89 29.80 -23.51
CA PRO A 344 -18.53 29.79 -22.97
C PRO A 344 -18.50 30.12 -21.46
N ARG A 345 -19.05 29.23 -20.63
CA ARG A 345 -19.04 29.35 -19.16
C ARG A 345 -17.62 29.30 -18.60
N TRP A 346 -17.44 29.75 -17.36
CA TRP A 346 -16.13 29.68 -16.69
C TRP A 346 -15.59 28.24 -16.68
N GLU A 347 -16.41 27.26 -16.33
CA GLU A 347 -15.99 25.85 -16.34
C GLU A 347 -15.53 25.39 -17.73
N PHE A 348 -16.30 25.68 -18.79
CA PHE A 348 -15.91 25.41 -20.19
C PHE A 348 -14.54 26.03 -20.53
N ARG A 349 -14.34 27.31 -20.19
CA ARG A 349 -13.08 28.01 -20.47
C ARG A 349 -11.88 27.31 -19.83
N TYR A 350 -12.01 26.90 -18.56
CA TYR A 350 -10.90 26.28 -17.84
C TYR A 350 -10.66 24.83 -18.30
N LEU A 351 -11.72 24.06 -18.57
CA LEU A 351 -11.62 22.73 -19.16
C LEU A 351 -10.95 22.76 -20.54
N ARG A 352 -11.39 23.67 -21.41
CA ARG A 352 -10.77 23.85 -22.72
C ARG A 352 -9.29 24.20 -22.58
N ASN A 353 -8.94 25.13 -21.69
CA ASN A 353 -7.53 25.53 -21.51
C ASN A 353 -6.67 24.39 -20.92
N LEU A 354 -7.23 23.58 -20.03
CA LEU A 354 -6.58 22.39 -19.48
C LEU A 354 -6.28 21.37 -20.59
N PHE A 355 -7.31 20.91 -21.30
CA PHE A 355 -7.18 19.82 -22.27
C PHE A 355 -6.57 20.24 -23.61
N TYR A 356 -6.67 21.51 -24.00
CA TYR A 356 -6.06 21.97 -25.25
C TYR A 356 -4.56 22.28 -25.12
N GLY A 357 -4.16 22.90 -24.01
CA GLY A 357 -2.82 23.50 -23.92
C GLY A 357 -1.92 22.89 -22.86
N ARG A 358 -2.47 22.38 -21.76
CA ARG A 358 -1.70 21.96 -20.58
C ARG A 358 -1.49 20.46 -20.56
N ASP A 359 -2.55 19.71 -20.83
CA ASP A 359 -2.55 18.26 -20.82
C ASP A 359 -2.50 17.71 -22.24
N LYS A 360 -1.30 17.35 -22.68
CA LYS A 360 -1.06 16.84 -24.03
C LYS A 360 -1.38 15.36 -24.19
N SER A 361 -1.75 14.68 -23.09
CA SER A 361 -2.31 13.34 -23.15
C SER A 361 -3.71 13.30 -23.77
N ILE A 362 -4.34 14.46 -23.92
CA ILE A 362 -5.73 14.58 -24.35
C ILE A 362 -5.78 15.20 -25.75
N HIS A 363 -6.47 14.50 -26.64
CA HIS A 363 -6.88 15.06 -27.92
C HIS A 363 -8.29 15.64 -27.77
N LEU A 364 -8.35 16.97 -27.63
CA LEU A 364 -9.60 17.69 -27.41
C LEU A 364 -10.30 18.02 -28.73
N GLN A 365 -11.59 17.74 -28.81
CA GLN A 365 -12.56 18.42 -29.67
C GLN A 365 -13.57 19.15 -28.78
N TYR A 366 -13.97 20.37 -29.14
CA TYR A 366 -15.03 21.07 -28.44
C TYR A 366 -16.03 21.72 -29.38
N VAL A 367 -17.29 21.73 -28.97
CA VAL A 367 -18.42 22.34 -29.68
C VAL A 367 -19.12 23.30 -28.74
N LEU A 368 -19.23 24.56 -29.17
CA LEU A 368 -20.15 25.53 -28.58
C LEU A 368 -21.37 25.64 -29.47
N LEU A 369 -22.55 25.28 -28.95
CA LEU A 369 -23.80 25.26 -29.71
C LEU A 369 -24.37 26.66 -29.94
N GLU A 370 -24.13 27.59 -29.00
CA GLU A 370 -24.55 28.99 -29.06
C GLU A 370 -23.34 29.92 -28.81
N PRO A 371 -22.33 29.94 -29.70
CA PRO A 371 -21.16 30.79 -29.53
C PRO A 371 -21.51 32.26 -29.78
N ASP A 372 -20.79 33.17 -29.12
CA ASP A 372 -20.90 34.60 -29.41
C ASP A 372 -20.53 34.86 -30.88
N THR A 373 -21.41 35.53 -31.62
CA THR A 373 -21.21 35.81 -33.05
C THR A 373 -20.86 37.27 -33.27
N ILE A 374 -19.87 37.52 -34.14
CA ILE A 374 -19.55 38.87 -34.62
C ILE A 374 -20.41 39.12 -35.85
N SER A 375 -21.18 40.22 -35.84
CA SER A 375 -22.04 40.60 -36.97
C SER A 375 -21.25 40.61 -38.29
N GLY A 376 -21.77 39.88 -39.29
CA GLY A 376 -21.13 39.73 -40.61
C GLY A 376 -20.14 38.58 -40.74
N GLN A 377 -19.74 37.93 -39.64
CA GLN A 377 -18.91 36.72 -39.69
C GLN A 377 -19.78 35.47 -39.53
N ARG A 378 -19.68 34.54 -40.48
CA ARG A 378 -20.23 33.19 -40.36
C ARG A 378 -19.08 32.21 -40.24
N LEU A 379 -19.11 31.39 -39.19
CA LEU A 379 -18.17 30.29 -39.06
C LEU A 379 -18.54 29.19 -40.07
N SER A 380 -17.54 28.61 -40.72
CA SER A 380 -17.76 27.44 -41.56
C SER A 380 -18.19 26.25 -40.72
N PRO A 381 -19.14 25.43 -41.19
CA PRO A 381 -19.54 24.22 -40.49
C PRO A 381 -18.37 23.23 -40.48
N VAL A 382 -17.89 22.89 -39.27
CA VAL A 382 -16.84 21.91 -39.01
C VAL A 382 -17.38 20.93 -37.97
N PRO A 383 -17.68 19.68 -38.33
CA PRO A 383 -18.13 18.68 -37.38
C PRO A 383 -17.00 18.25 -36.45
N ALA A 384 -17.35 17.95 -35.20
CA ALA A 384 -16.42 17.36 -34.25
C ALA A 384 -16.04 15.94 -34.67
N SER A 385 -14.74 15.67 -34.74
CA SER A 385 -14.20 14.35 -35.09
C SER A 385 -12.84 14.15 -34.44
N ALA A 386 -12.64 12.97 -33.83
CA ALA A 386 -11.36 12.58 -33.25
C ALA A 386 -10.29 12.23 -34.31
N ALA A 387 -10.66 12.13 -35.59
CA ALA A 387 -9.72 11.90 -36.69
C ALA A 387 -9.03 13.18 -37.20
N ARG A 388 -9.44 14.35 -36.68
CA ARG A 388 -8.80 15.63 -37.01
C ARG A 388 -7.39 15.70 -36.41
N LYS A 389 -6.56 16.57 -36.97
CA LYS A 389 -5.17 16.73 -36.50
C LYS A 389 -5.14 17.26 -35.07
N PHE A 390 -4.19 16.77 -34.29
CA PHE A 390 -3.92 17.30 -32.96
C PHE A 390 -3.65 18.80 -33.03
N GLY A 391 -4.32 19.58 -32.17
CA GLY A 391 -4.30 21.04 -32.19
C GLY A 391 -5.49 21.69 -32.92
N ASP A 392 -6.22 20.95 -33.76
CA ASP A 392 -7.44 21.43 -34.43
C ASP A 392 -8.69 21.14 -33.58
N ALA A 393 -8.77 21.73 -32.39
CA ALA A 393 -9.78 21.36 -31.39
C ALA A 393 -11.18 21.98 -31.59
N GLN A 394 -11.28 23.14 -32.23
CA GLN A 394 -12.56 23.82 -32.38
C GLN A 394 -13.42 23.16 -33.46
N ALA A 395 -14.64 22.77 -33.10
CA ALA A 395 -15.70 22.36 -34.00
C ALA A 395 -16.94 23.26 -33.81
N THR A 396 -17.77 23.36 -34.84
CA THR A 396 -19.01 24.15 -34.83
C THR A 396 -20.27 23.27 -34.83
N GLU A 397 -20.13 21.98 -35.16
CA GLU A 397 -21.22 21.03 -35.22
C GLU A 397 -20.87 19.76 -34.42
N LEU A 398 -21.90 19.06 -33.97
CA LEU A 398 -21.76 17.76 -33.33
C LEU A 398 -21.23 16.71 -34.34
N PRO A 399 -20.67 15.58 -33.88
CA PRO A 399 -20.26 14.49 -34.76
C PRO A 399 -21.42 14.00 -35.64
N THR A 400 -21.15 13.77 -36.92
CA THR A 400 -22.17 13.54 -37.95
C THR A 400 -22.66 12.09 -38.05
N SER A 401 -21.94 11.14 -37.47
CA SER A 401 -22.25 9.70 -37.58
C SER A 401 -21.94 8.96 -36.27
N VAL A 402 -22.57 7.79 -36.11
CA VAL A 402 -22.33 6.88 -34.97
C VAL A 402 -20.84 6.52 -34.86
N GLU A 403 -20.19 6.24 -35.99
CA GLU A 403 -18.77 5.92 -36.05
C GLU A 403 -17.89 7.05 -35.51
N GLU A 404 -18.23 8.32 -35.78
CA GLU A 404 -17.49 9.46 -35.23
C GLU A 404 -17.70 9.62 -33.73
N TRP A 405 -18.92 9.43 -33.23
CA TRP A 405 -19.21 9.40 -31.79
C TRP A 405 -18.42 8.29 -31.08
N ARG A 406 -18.33 7.12 -31.72
CA ARG A 406 -17.56 5.95 -31.26
C ARG A 406 -16.04 6.12 -31.31
N LYS A 407 -15.50 7.29 -31.68
CA LYS A 407 -14.06 7.58 -31.53
C LYS A 407 -13.71 8.31 -30.23
N PHE A 408 -14.66 8.99 -29.57
CA PHE A 408 -14.40 9.75 -28.34
C PHE A 408 -14.44 8.90 -27.07
N ASP A 409 -13.31 8.75 -26.37
CA ASP A 409 -13.22 7.97 -25.12
C ASP A 409 -13.98 8.64 -23.97
N VAL A 410 -13.99 9.98 -23.96
CA VAL A 410 -14.71 10.78 -22.97
C VAL A 410 -15.60 11.80 -23.66
N ILE A 411 -16.86 11.87 -23.22
CA ILE A 411 -17.86 12.83 -23.68
C ILE A 411 -18.27 13.68 -22.48
N ILE A 412 -17.98 14.98 -22.53
CA ILE A 412 -18.32 15.95 -21.49
C ILE A 412 -19.44 16.84 -22.01
N ILE A 413 -20.60 16.82 -21.35
CA ILE A 413 -21.77 17.61 -21.74
C ILE A 413 -22.07 18.63 -20.64
N GLY A 414 -22.03 19.91 -21.02
CA GLY A 414 -22.33 21.06 -20.19
C GLY A 414 -23.82 21.43 -20.18
N ASP A 415 -24.10 22.72 -20.10
CA ASP A 415 -25.45 23.25 -19.88
C ASP A 415 -26.24 23.43 -21.18
N VAL A 416 -26.58 22.30 -21.81
CA VAL A 416 -27.19 22.26 -23.14
C VAL A 416 -28.72 22.14 -23.09
N PRO A 417 -29.47 22.87 -23.94
CA PRO A 417 -30.93 22.76 -24.00
C PRO A 417 -31.35 21.45 -24.66
N ALA A 418 -32.53 20.96 -24.30
CA ALA A 418 -33.07 19.70 -24.83
C ALA A 418 -33.21 19.65 -26.36
N LYS A 419 -33.35 20.81 -27.02
CA LYS A 419 -33.49 20.90 -28.48
C LYS A 419 -32.19 20.74 -29.26
N SER A 420 -31.03 20.88 -28.59
CA SER A 420 -29.73 20.83 -29.26
C SER A 420 -29.21 19.43 -29.51
N ILE A 421 -29.69 18.45 -28.74
CA ILE A 421 -29.34 17.03 -28.88
C ILE A 421 -30.66 16.27 -28.95
N ASP A 422 -30.94 15.71 -30.12
CA ASP A 422 -32.17 14.95 -30.36
C ASP A 422 -32.10 13.55 -29.75
N GLU A 423 -33.23 12.84 -29.72
CA GLU A 423 -33.31 11.50 -29.12
C GLU A 423 -32.40 10.49 -29.83
N SER A 424 -32.22 10.62 -31.15
CA SER A 424 -31.33 9.72 -31.90
C SER A 424 -29.87 9.88 -31.46
N THR A 425 -29.41 11.13 -31.25
CA THR A 425 -28.05 11.38 -30.73
C THR A 425 -27.90 10.93 -29.28
N TRP A 426 -28.92 11.09 -28.44
CA TRP A 426 -28.87 10.55 -27.07
C TRP A 426 -28.80 9.03 -27.05
N ASP A 427 -29.45 8.35 -27.98
CA ASP A 427 -29.32 6.90 -28.14
C ASP A 427 -27.91 6.48 -28.58
N ILE A 428 -27.29 7.25 -29.48
CA ILE A 428 -25.89 7.07 -29.86
C ILE A 428 -24.98 7.23 -28.64
N ILE A 429 -25.16 8.31 -27.85
CA ILE A 429 -24.39 8.53 -26.61
C ILE A 429 -24.60 7.38 -25.63
N ARG A 430 -25.84 6.90 -25.47
CA ARG A 430 -26.15 5.72 -24.65
C ARG A 430 -25.34 4.51 -25.11
N SER A 431 -25.38 4.16 -26.40
CA SER A 431 -24.63 3.03 -26.94
C SER A 431 -23.11 3.18 -26.74
N CYS A 432 -22.57 4.40 -26.90
CA CYS A 432 -21.16 4.67 -26.66
C CYS A 432 -20.78 4.39 -25.19
N VAL A 433 -21.63 4.74 -24.24
CA VAL A 433 -21.39 4.45 -22.81
C VAL A 433 -21.60 2.96 -22.52
N THR A 434 -22.74 2.39 -22.90
CA THR A 434 -23.13 1.04 -22.48
C THR A 434 -22.34 -0.06 -23.17
N GLU A 435 -22.05 0.11 -24.46
CA GLU A 435 -21.40 -0.90 -25.31
C GLU A 435 -19.89 -0.65 -25.35
N ARG A 436 -19.47 0.53 -25.84
CA ARG A 436 -18.07 0.92 -26.08
C ARG A 436 -17.31 1.37 -24.82
N ALA A 437 -17.96 1.33 -23.66
CA ALA A 437 -17.36 1.73 -22.39
C ALA A 437 -16.84 3.18 -22.36
N ALA A 438 -17.41 4.07 -23.17
CA ALA A 438 -17.07 5.50 -23.12
C ALA A 438 -17.46 6.11 -21.78
N PHE A 439 -16.75 7.16 -21.39
CA PHE A 439 -17.01 7.87 -20.16
C PHE A 439 -17.84 9.13 -20.43
N LEU A 440 -19.04 9.21 -19.86
CA LEU A 440 -19.89 10.39 -19.94
C LEU A 440 -19.75 11.24 -18.67
N VAL A 441 -19.40 12.52 -18.84
CA VAL A 441 -19.44 13.51 -17.75
C VAL A 441 -20.50 14.54 -18.05
N ALA A 442 -21.51 14.63 -17.20
CA ALA A 442 -22.50 15.70 -17.26
C ALA A 442 -22.19 16.77 -16.21
N ILE A 443 -22.12 18.03 -16.64
CA ILE A 443 -21.88 19.19 -15.77
C ILE A 443 -23.19 19.95 -15.64
N ALA A 444 -23.75 19.94 -14.44
CA ALA A 444 -24.94 20.71 -14.13
C ALA A 444 -24.75 22.17 -14.50
N GLY A 445 -25.83 22.80 -14.95
CA GLY A 445 -25.85 24.23 -15.20
C GLY A 445 -27.14 24.84 -14.70
N PRO A 446 -27.18 26.17 -14.56
CA PRO A 446 -28.35 26.86 -14.06
C PRO A 446 -29.50 26.90 -15.08
N ARG A 447 -29.30 26.58 -16.36
CA ARG A 447 -30.35 26.74 -17.39
C ARG A 447 -31.06 25.45 -17.75
N HIS A 448 -30.31 24.37 -17.97
CA HIS A 448 -30.80 23.16 -18.62
C HIS A 448 -30.26 21.87 -18.02
N MET A 449 -28.96 21.70 -17.81
CA MET A 449 -28.42 20.39 -17.43
C MET A 449 -28.64 20.09 -15.93
N PRO A 450 -29.31 19.00 -15.53
CA PRO A 450 -30.11 18.06 -16.33
C PRO A 450 -31.63 18.38 -16.32
N HIS A 451 -32.09 19.30 -15.46
CA HIS A 451 -33.52 19.59 -15.22
C HIS A 451 -34.31 20.02 -16.46
N GLY A 452 -33.69 20.69 -17.43
CA GLY A 452 -34.29 21.05 -18.71
C GLY A 452 -34.35 19.90 -19.73
N LEU A 453 -33.82 18.71 -19.42
CA LEU A 453 -33.81 17.55 -20.31
C LEU A 453 -34.98 16.60 -19.99
N GLU A 454 -35.92 16.49 -20.92
CA GLU A 454 -37.14 15.68 -20.77
C GLU A 454 -36.95 14.20 -21.18
N SER A 455 -35.93 13.91 -21.99
CA SER A 455 -35.65 12.57 -22.54
C SER A 455 -35.51 11.52 -21.44
N GLU A 456 -36.15 10.37 -21.63
CA GLU A 456 -36.03 9.21 -20.74
C GLU A 456 -34.63 8.58 -20.81
N ILE A 457 -34.02 8.56 -22.01
CA ILE A 457 -32.65 8.04 -22.21
C ILE A 457 -31.64 8.77 -21.31
N VAL A 458 -31.73 10.10 -21.25
CA VAL A 458 -30.86 10.91 -20.39
C VAL A 458 -31.13 10.63 -18.92
N ARG A 459 -32.41 10.58 -18.53
CA ARG A 459 -32.81 10.26 -17.16
C ARG A 459 -32.30 8.91 -16.72
N ASP A 460 -32.19 7.93 -17.62
CA ASP A 460 -31.66 6.58 -17.36
C ASP A 460 -30.13 6.52 -17.34
N LEU A 461 -29.45 7.36 -18.12
CA LEU A 461 -27.98 7.46 -18.11
C LEU A 461 -27.44 8.18 -16.88
N LEU A 462 -28.04 9.30 -16.47
CA LEU A 462 -27.47 10.14 -15.41
C LEU A 462 -27.62 9.49 -14.00
N PRO A 463 -26.62 9.60 -13.11
CA PRO A 463 -26.64 8.93 -11.81
C PRO A 463 -27.52 9.61 -10.75
N VAL A 464 -28.23 10.68 -11.12
CA VAL A 464 -29.04 11.51 -10.22
C VAL A 464 -30.52 11.45 -10.57
N LYS A 465 -31.38 11.59 -9.55
CA LYS A 465 -32.82 11.73 -9.72
C LYS A 465 -33.16 13.21 -9.80
N TYR A 466 -33.83 13.60 -10.87
CA TYR A 466 -34.29 14.97 -11.08
C TYR A 466 -35.67 14.99 -11.71
N THR A 467 -36.41 16.06 -11.44
CA THR A 467 -37.71 16.33 -12.05
C THR A 467 -37.54 17.27 -13.24
N PRO A 468 -37.92 16.88 -14.47
CA PRO A 468 -37.85 17.76 -15.62
C PRO A 468 -38.69 19.03 -15.46
N GLY A 469 -38.17 20.16 -15.94
CA GLY A 469 -38.86 21.44 -15.91
C GLY A 469 -38.03 22.58 -16.51
N SER A 470 -38.71 23.69 -16.83
CA SER A 470 -38.12 24.89 -17.45
C SER A 470 -37.54 25.89 -16.44
N ARG A 471 -37.53 25.55 -15.15
CA ARG A 471 -37.07 26.44 -14.10
C ARG A 471 -35.54 26.56 -14.15
N THR A 472 -35.06 27.78 -14.35
CA THR A 472 -33.63 28.09 -14.20
C THR A 472 -33.22 28.26 -12.74
N PHE A 473 -32.00 27.86 -12.39
CA PHE A 473 -31.42 27.90 -11.06
C PHE A 473 -30.30 28.93 -10.92
N PHE A 474 -30.54 30.17 -11.32
CA PHE A 474 -29.59 31.26 -11.08
C PHE A 474 -29.63 31.70 -9.61
N GLY A 475 -28.49 31.56 -8.92
CA GLY A 475 -28.36 31.92 -7.49
C GLY A 475 -28.93 30.84 -6.57
N SER A 476 -28.15 30.46 -5.56
CA SER A 476 -28.61 29.56 -4.50
C SER A 476 -29.16 30.40 -3.34
N LYS A 477 -30.29 29.99 -2.75
CA LYS A 477 -30.70 30.48 -1.42
C LYS A 477 -29.94 29.78 -0.29
N GLU A 478 -29.14 28.76 -0.62
CA GLU A 478 -28.32 28.06 0.36
C GLU A 478 -27.17 28.96 0.82
N PRO A 479 -26.79 28.86 2.10
CA PRO A 479 -25.56 29.48 2.57
C PRO A 479 -24.35 28.93 1.79
N PRO A 480 -23.21 29.64 1.80
CA PRO A 480 -21.96 29.08 1.33
C PRO A 480 -21.69 27.72 1.99
N PHE A 481 -21.13 26.80 1.22
CA PHE A 481 -20.85 25.43 1.66
C PHE A 481 -19.46 24.99 1.23
N ARG A 482 -18.86 24.09 1.99
CA ARG A 482 -17.59 23.44 1.68
C ARG A 482 -17.82 22.08 1.02
N LEU A 483 -16.82 21.63 0.28
CA LEU A 483 -16.80 20.30 -0.30
C LEU A 483 -16.16 19.33 0.68
N LEU A 484 -16.85 18.25 1.01
CA LEU A 484 -16.31 17.18 1.84
C LEU A 484 -16.37 15.85 1.11
N LEU A 485 -15.38 15.00 1.39
CA LEU A 485 -15.34 13.63 0.87
C LEU A 485 -16.28 12.73 1.66
N THR A 486 -17.03 11.88 0.96
CA THR A 486 -17.74 10.77 1.59
C THR A 486 -16.75 9.64 1.94
N ALA A 487 -17.24 8.60 2.61
CA ALA A 487 -16.42 7.40 2.86
C ALA A 487 -15.91 6.75 1.56
N GLN A 488 -16.72 6.77 0.49
CA GLN A 488 -16.31 6.29 -0.83
C GLN A 488 -15.34 7.26 -1.50
N GLY A 489 -15.63 8.57 -1.44
CA GLY A 489 -14.76 9.63 -1.95
C GLY A 489 -13.33 9.49 -1.44
N ARG A 490 -13.13 9.33 -0.11
CA ARG A 490 -11.81 9.22 0.51
C ARG A 490 -10.87 8.17 -0.10
N ASN A 491 -11.41 7.13 -0.73
CA ASN A 491 -10.63 6.05 -1.34
C ASN A 491 -10.69 6.07 -2.89
N HIS A 492 -11.45 7.00 -3.48
CA HIS A 492 -11.69 7.02 -4.90
C HIS A 492 -10.61 7.81 -5.66
N PRO A 493 -9.99 7.25 -6.72
CA PRO A 493 -8.89 7.89 -7.45
C PRO A 493 -9.20 9.29 -7.99
N VAL A 494 -10.46 9.54 -8.35
CA VAL A 494 -10.94 10.85 -8.85
C VAL A 494 -10.76 11.98 -7.84
N THR A 495 -10.79 11.69 -6.54
CA THR A 495 -10.72 12.72 -5.49
C THR A 495 -9.36 12.76 -4.78
N ALA A 496 -8.36 12.05 -5.29
CA ALA A 496 -7.04 11.94 -4.67
C ALA A 496 -6.18 13.17 -4.95
N GLN A 497 -6.22 14.19 -4.10
CA GLN A 497 -5.38 15.38 -4.24
C GLN A 497 -3.96 15.18 -3.70
N SER A 498 -3.72 14.12 -2.92
CA SER A 498 -2.43 13.72 -2.36
C SER A 498 -2.41 12.19 -2.19
N ASP A 499 -1.22 11.58 -2.20
CA ASP A 499 -1.04 10.15 -1.95
C ASP A 499 -1.30 9.79 -0.49
N SER A 500 -1.08 10.75 0.43
CA SER A 500 -1.43 10.60 1.84
C SER A 500 -2.93 10.87 2.05
N ARG A 501 -3.63 9.90 2.62
CA ARG A 501 -5.08 9.99 2.88
C ARG A 501 -5.43 11.15 3.83
N LEU A 502 -4.64 11.33 4.89
CA LEU A 502 -4.87 12.39 5.87
C LEU A 502 -4.67 13.76 5.23
N GLU A 503 -3.63 13.90 4.41
CA GLU A 503 -3.34 15.13 3.69
C GLU A 503 -4.39 15.43 2.63
N ASN A 504 -4.86 14.42 1.91
CA ASN A 504 -5.95 14.57 0.94
C ASN A 504 -7.20 15.14 1.62
N GLU A 505 -7.60 14.58 2.76
CA GLU A 505 -8.78 15.07 3.49
C GLU A 505 -8.60 16.50 4.02
N ARG A 506 -7.40 16.85 4.50
CA ARG A 506 -7.04 18.22 4.89
C ARG A 506 -7.19 19.20 3.72
N LEU A 507 -6.65 18.84 2.55
CA LEU A 507 -6.73 19.68 1.34
C LEU A 507 -8.17 19.95 0.89
N TRP A 508 -9.04 18.94 0.94
CA TRP A 508 -10.46 19.12 0.61
C TRP A 508 -11.16 20.07 1.58
N GLY A 509 -10.78 20.07 2.86
CA GLY A 509 -11.29 20.99 3.88
C GLY A 509 -10.83 22.45 3.71
N GLU A 510 -9.73 22.68 2.99
CA GLU A 510 -9.13 24.00 2.75
C GLU A 510 -9.64 24.68 1.46
N PHE A 511 -10.41 23.97 0.63
CA PHE A 511 -10.98 24.54 -0.58
C PHE A 511 -11.97 25.68 -0.27
N PRO A 512 -12.06 26.68 -1.17
CA PRO A 512 -12.89 27.85 -0.94
C PRO A 512 -14.37 27.48 -0.92
N ASP A 513 -15.17 28.30 -0.23
CA ASP A 513 -16.60 28.07 -0.16
C ASP A 513 -17.27 28.20 -1.54
N PHE A 514 -18.18 27.27 -1.80
CA PHE A 514 -19.02 27.23 -2.97
C PHE A 514 -20.36 27.88 -2.65
N ARG A 515 -20.95 28.55 -3.65
CA ARG A 515 -22.22 29.29 -3.51
C ARG A 515 -23.33 28.77 -4.42
N TRP A 516 -23.07 27.71 -5.16
CA TRP A 516 -24.02 27.16 -6.11
C TRP A 516 -23.77 25.68 -6.35
N ARG A 517 -24.85 24.93 -6.28
CA ARG A 517 -25.00 23.56 -6.76
C ARG A 517 -26.43 23.41 -7.28
N LEU A 518 -26.65 22.43 -8.13
CA LEU A 518 -27.99 22.01 -8.49
C LEU A 518 -28.59 21.15 -7.35
N PRO A 519 -29.77 21.50 -6.82
CA PRO A 519 -30.48 20.61 -5.92
C PRO A 519 -31.04 19.42 -6.70
N VAL A 520 -30.86 18.21 -6.16
CA VAL A 520 -31.37 16.96 -6.74
C VAL A 520 -32.30 16.26 -5.76
N ASP A 521 -33.24 15.48 -6.28
CA ASP A 521 -34.21 14.73 -5.48
C ASP A 521 -33.53 13.53 -4.76
N GLY A 522 -32.39 13.09 -5.29
CA GLY A 522 -31.52 12.06 -4.73
C GLY A 522 -30.59 11.49 -5.79
N VAL A 523 -29.94 10.37 -5.47
CA VAL A 523 -29.11 9.61 -6.43
C VAL A 523 -29.74 8.26 -6.74
N LYS A 524 -29.35 7.64 -7.85
CA LYS A 524 -29.80 6.30 -8.22
C LYS A 524 -29.20 5.22 -7.32
N GLU A 525 -29.85 4.06 -7.27
CA GLU A 525 -29.28 2.89 -6.62
C GLU A 525 -28.05 2.41 -7.41
N GLY A 526 -26.96 2.12 -6.71
CA GLY A 526 -25.67 1.77 -7.33
C GLY A 526 -24.82 2.96 -7.76
N ALA A 527 -25.27 4.21 -7.54
CA ALA A 527 -24.43 5.39 -7.73
C ALA A 527 -23.61 5.70 -6.47
N ASP A 528 -22.32 5.99 -6.67
CA ASP A 528 -21.39 6.40 -5.63
C ASP A 528 -21.33 7.92 -5.54
N VAL A 529 -21.71 8.45 -4.37
CA VAL A 529 -21.52 9.87 -4.05
C VAL A 529 -20.09 10.04 -3.55
N LEU A 530 -19.25 10.76 -4.29
CA LEU A 530 -17.83 10.95 -3.95
C LEU A 530 -17.62 12.22 -3.11
N VAL A 531 -18.32 13.30 -3.47
CA VAL A 531 -18.18 14.61 -2.84
C VAL A 531 -19.56 15.12 -2.46
N VAL A 532 -19.68 15.72 -1.27
CA VAL A 532 -20.91 16.32 -0.76
C VAL A 532 -20.70 17.78 -0.35
N ALA A 533 -21.77 18.56 -0.42
CA ALA A 533 -21.84 19.90 0.14
C ALA A 533 -22.12 19.83 1.65
N SER A 534 -21.30 20.52 2.44
CA SER A 534 -21.52 20.68 3.88
C SER A 534 -21.57 22.17 4.25
N SER A 535 -22.58 22.54 5.03
CA SER A 535 -22.71 23.87 5.64
C SER A 535 -22.44 23.75 7.13
N GLU A 536 -21.78 24.74 7.75
CA GLU A 536 -21.35 24.73 9.16
C GLU A 536 -22.48 24.42 10.16
N ASN A 537 -23.75 24.65 9.81
CA ASN A 537 -24.91 24.29 10.63
C ASN A 537 -25.22 22.78 10.72
N ASN A 538 -24.45 21.91 10.03
CA ASN A 538 -24.59 20.45 10.06
C ASN A 538 -23.60 19.77 11.01
N GLU A 539 -23.15 20.45 12.09
CA GLU A 539 -22.37 19.81 13.14
C GLU A 539 -23.07 18.54 13.65
N GLU A 540 -22.30 17.46 13.63
CA GLU A 540 -22.69 16.14 14.10
C GLU A 540 -23.23 16.26 15.53
N THR A 541 -24.55 16.12 15.68
CA THR A 541 -25.11 15.75 16.98
C THR A 541 -24.59 14.35 17.27
N ALA A 542 -23.44 14.27 17.95
CA ALA A 542 -22.85 13.06 18.49
C ALA A 542 -23.81 12.50 19.54
N LEU A 543 -24.84 11.80 19.07
CA LEU A 543 -25.79 11.08 19.91
C LEU A 543 -25.14 9.77 20.37
N SER A 544 -24.77 9.80 21.65
CA SER A 544 -24.22 8.75 22.50
C SER A 544 -24.78 7.34 22.24
N ASN A 545 -23.88 6.36 22.40
CA ASN A 545 -24.04 4.90 22.62
C ASN A 545 -25.15 4.17 21.85
N VAL A 546 -24.74 3.21 21.01
CA VAL A 546 -25.65 2.27 20.35
C VAL A 546 -25.29 0.86 20.78
N ASP A 547 -26.21 0.22 21.50
CA ASP A 547 -26.13 -1.20 21.88
C ASP A 547 -26.86 -2.13 20.87
N ASP A 548 -27.44 -1.62 19.78
CA ASP A 548 -28.27 -2.41 18.85
C ASP A 548 -28.01 -2.17 17.33
N LEU A 549 -27.89 -3.27 16.57
CA LEU A 549 -27.60 -3.33 15.12
C LEU A 549 -28.66 -2.59 14.27
N SER A 550 -29.92 -2.64 14.71
CA SER A 550 -31.03 -1.94 14.05
C SER A 550 -30.83 -0.42 14.04
N GLY A 551 -30.31 0.13 15.15
CA GLY A 551 -29.95 1.52 15.31
C GLY A 551 -28.81 1.94 14.38
N ALA A 552 -27.78 1.10 14.25
CA ALA A 552 -26.66 1.36 13.33
C ALA A 552 -27.09 1.39 11.86
N LEU A 553 -27.94 0.45 11.42
CA LEU A 553 -28.46 0.40 10.05
C LEU A 553 -29.31 1.63 9.71
N SER A 554 -30.20 2.05 10.62
CA SER A 554 -31.01 3.25 10.42
C SER A 554 -30.18 4.54 10.33
N ARG A 555 -29.08 4.64 11.11
CA ARG A 555 -28.11 5.75 11.03
C ARG A 555 -27.39 5.77 9.69
N LEU A 556 -26.94 4.61 9.21
CA LEU A 556 -26.31 4.49 7.89
C LEU A 556 -27.26 4.89 6.76
N ALA A 557 -28.52 4.47 6.83
CA ALA A 557 -29.54 4.84 5.84
C ALA A 557 -29.78 6.35 5.80
N LYS A 558 -29.99 6.99 6.97
CA LYS A 558 -30.14 8.46 7.06
C LYS A 558 -28.91 9.21 6.58
N ARG A 559 -27.71 8.72 6.89
CA ARG A 559 -26.45 9.28 6.41
C ARG A 559 -26.38 9.22 4.88
N LYS A 560 -26.65 8.06 4.28
CA LYS A 560 -26.68 7.90 2.81
C LYS A 560 -27.72 8.80 2.15
N GLU A 561 -28.91 8.94 2.75
CA GLU A 561 -29.95 9.84 2.23
C GLU A 561 -29.50 11.31 2.26
N ARG A 562 -28.83 11.73 3.34
CA ARG A 562 -28.26 13.08 3.45
C ARG A 562 -27.13 13.31 2.44
N GLU A 563 -26.23 12.34 2.30
CA GLU A 563 -25.15 12.38 1.30
C GLU A 563 -25.73 12.48 -0.12
N ALA A 564 -26.79 11.73 -0.44
CA ALA A 564 -27.47 11.78 -1.72
C ALA A 564 -28.11 13.16 -2.02
N LYS A 565 -28.79 13.78 -1.05
CA LYS A 565 -29.43 15.10 -1.22
C LYS A 565 -28.42 16.24 -1.35
N ASN A 566 -27.25 16.09 -0.73
CA ASN A 566 -26.18 17.07 -0.73
C ASN A 566 -25.03 16.71 -1.68
N ALA A 567 -25.26 15.80 -2.63
CA ALA A 567 -24.23 15.37 -3.56
C ALA A 567 -23.68 16.54 -4.40
N ILE A 568 -22.40 16.47 -4.73
CA ILE A 568 -21.68 17.38 -5.63
C ILE A 568 -21.07 16.60 -6.79
N LEU A 569 -20.40 15.50 -6.51
CA LEU A 569 -19.85 14.61 -7.53
C LEU A 569 -20.42 13.20 -7.30
N VAL A 570 -21.14 12.70 -8.30
CA VAL A 570 -21.74 11.37 -8.29
C VAL A 570 -21.22 10.59 -9.47
N ALA A 571 -20.79 9.35 -9.24
CA ALA A 571 -20.31 8.45 -10.27
C ALA A 571 -21.15 7.17 -10.28
N GLN A 572 -21.33 6.55 -11.44
CA GLN A 572 -22.03 5.29 -11.59
C GLN A 572 -21.45 4.50 -12.77
N GLN A 573 -21.40 3.18 -12.63
CA GLN A 573 -21.15 2.27 -13.74
C GLN A 573 -22.46 2.03 -14.51
N VAL A 574 -22.45 2.22 -15.83
CA VAL A 574 -23.62 2.04 -16.70
C VAL A 574 -23.21 1.17 -17.90
N GLY A 575 -23.65 -0.08 -17.91
CA GLY A 575 -23.14 -1.08 -18.85
C GLY A 575 -21.63 -1.28 -18.68
N ASN A 576 -20.89 -1.28 -19.79
CA ASN A 576 -19.43 -1.37 -19.77
C ASN A 576 -18.75 -0.04 -19.43
N GLY A 577 -19.46 1.09 -19.55
CA GLY A 577 -18.94 2.43 -19.35
C GLY A 577 -19.29 3.05 -18.01
N LYS A 578 -18.92 4.32 -17.88
CA LYS A 578 -19.07 5.08 -16.65
C LYS A 578 -19.80 6.39 -16.94
N VAL A 579 -20.57 6.84 -15.95
CA VAL A 579 -21.21 8.16 -15.98
C VAL A 579 -20.87 8.90 -14.70
N ALA A 580 -20.40 10.13 -14.83
CA ALA A 580 -20.21 11.05 -13.72
C ALA A 580 -21.09 12.29 -13.89
N MET A 581 -21.71 12.72 -12.81
CA MET A 581 -22.46 13.98 -12.75
C MET A 581 -21.77 14.92 -11.78
N MET A 582 -21.35 16.08 -12.28
CA MET A 582 -20.90 17.20 -11.47
C MET A 582 -22.08 18.16 -11.25
N LEU A 583 -22.58 18.26 -10.02
CA LEU A 583 -23.74 19.07 -9.65
C LEU A 583 -23.39 20.55 -9.43
N THR A 584 -22.20 20.99 -9.82
CA THR A 584 -21.78 22.39 -9.81
C THR A 584 -20.94 22.72 -11.04
N ASP A 585 -21.06 23.94 -11.58
CA ASP A 585 -20.24 24.46 -12.69
C ASP A 585 -19.14 25.40 -12.18
N ARG A 586 -18.78 25.26 -10.90
CA ARG A 586 -17.86 26.16 -10.20
C ARG A 586 -16.59 25.47 -9.73
N THR A 587 -16.24 24.31 -10.26
CA THR A 587 -15.01 23.61 -9.87
C THR A 587 -13.76 24.41 -10.22
N TRP A 588 -13.86 25.33 -11.19
CA TRP A 588 -12.81 26.33 -11.44
C TRP A 588 -12.39 27.17 -10.22
N ARG A 589 -13.22 27.24 -9.17
CA ARG A 589 -12.87 27.88 -7.89
C ARG A 589 -11.79 27.15 -7.11
N LEU A 590 -11.55 25.86 -7.38
CA LEU A 590 -10.42 25.12 -6.80
C LEU A 590 -9.06 25.73 -7.16
N ARG A 591 -9.04 26.72 -8.06
CA ARG A 591 -7.86 27.47 -8.45
C ARG A 591 -7.55 28.68 -7.58
N GLU A 592 -8.46 29.06 -6.69
CA GLU A 592 -8.29 30.21 -5.81
C GLU A 592 -7.11 29.99 -4.87
N GLY A 593 -6.19 30.96 -4.78
CA GLY A 593 -4.99 30.89 -3.95
C GLY A 593 -3.82 30.06 -4.50
N VAL A 594 -4.07 29.05 -5.32
CA VAL A 594 -3.03 28.08 -5.77
C VAL A 594 -2.85 27.98 -7.29
N GLY A 595 -3.69 28.65 -8.08
CA GLY A 595 -3.66 28.52 -9.53
C GLY A 595 -4.18 27.16 -9.99
N ASP A 596 -3.52 26.51 -10.93
CA ASP A 596 -4.18 25.42 -11.68
C ASP A 596 -4.13 24.03 -11.02
N VAL A 597 -3.37 23.87 -9.92
CA VAL A 597 -2.95 22.57 -9.36
C VAL A 597 -4.12 21.62 -9.09
N TYR A 598 -5.06 22.01 -8.21
CA TYR A 598 -6.12 21.10 -7.76
C TYR A 598 -7.25 20.90 -8.77
N HIS A 599 -7.60 21.96 -9.52
CA HIS A 599 -8.59 21.86 -10.60
C HIS A 599 -8.09 20.92 -11.70
N HIS A 600 -6.83 21.06 -12.12
CA HIS A 600 -6.23 20.18 -13.12
C HIS A 600 -6.12 18.74 -12.62
N ARG A 601 -5.72 18.55 -11.36
CA ARG A 601 -5.63 17.21 -10.76
C ARG A 601 -6.98 16.51 -10.71
N LEU A 602 -8.04 17.20 -10.26
CA LEU A 602 -9.41 16.66 -10.22
C LEU A 602 -9.88 16.21 -11.61
N TRP A 603 -9.78 17.09 -12.62
CA TRP A 603 -10.27 16.78 -13.97
C TRP A 603 -9.39 15.77 -14.71
N GLY A 604 -8.07 15.82 -14.54
CA GLY A 604 -7.16 14.82 -15.08
C GLY A 604 -7.37 13.43 -14.45
N GLN A 605 -7.67 13.35 -13.15
CA GLN A 605 -8.04 12.09 -12.51
C GLN A 605 -9.41 11.59 -12.96
N LEU A 606 -10.38 12.49 -13.13
CA LEU A 606 -11.71 12.14 -13.64
C LEU A 606 -11.62 11.51 -15.04
N VAL A 607 -10.90 12.15 -15.97
CA VAL A 607 -10.68 11.64 -17.33
C VAL A 607 -9.93 10.30 -17.31
N ARG A 608 -8.84 10.18 -16.54
CA ARG A 608 -8.07 8.93 -16.43
C ARG A 608 -8.87 7.78 -15.81
N TRP A 609 -9.70 8.05 -14.81
CA TRP A 609 -10.57 7.05 -14.19
C TRP A 609 -11.65 6.54 -15.17
N GLY A 610 -12.14 7.43 -16.03
CA GLY A 610 -13.12 7.09 -17.06
C GLY A 610 -12.53 6.32 -18.24
N ALA A 611 -11.48 6.85 -18.87
CA ALA A 611 -10.87 6.30 -20.08
C ALA A 611 -9.92 5.10 -19.83
N GLY A 612 -9.54 4.86 -18.57
CA GLY A 612 -8.58 3.82 -18.18
C GLY A 612 -7.12 4.23 -18.41
N PRO A 613 -6.15 3.36 -18.07
CA PRO A 613 -4.73 3.65 -18.23
C PRO A 613 -4.35 3.74 -19.71
N ASN A 614 -3.46 4.69 -20.03
CA ASN A 614 -2.87 4.79 -21.36
C ASN A 614 -1.82 3.69 -21.50
N LEU A 615 -2.16 2.65 -22.25
CA LEU A 615 -1.26 1.55 -22.57
C LEU A 615 -0.32 1.97 -23.69
N ARG A 616 0.97 1.66 -23.51
CA ARG A 616 2.09 2.29 -24.22
C ARG A 616 2.38 1.70 -25.60
N SER A 617 1.98 0.45 -25.84
CA SER A 617 2.32 -0.27 -27.07
C SER A 617 1.09 -0.92 -27.69
N GLY A 618 1.11 -1.08 -29.01
CA GLY A 618 0.11 -1.81 -29.79
C GLY A 618 -0.72 -0.94 -30.72
N THR A 619 -1.77 -1.53 -31.27
CA THR A 619 -2.58 -0.98 -32.34
C THR A 619 -3.80 -0.21 -31.79
N SER A 620 -4.74 0.12 -32.68
CA SER A 620 -5.99 0.78 -32.30
C SER A 620 -6.99 -0.18 -31.63
N SER A 621 -6.82 -1.49 -31.84
CA SER A 621 -7.69 -2.56 -31.35
C SER A 621 -7.06 -3.29 -30.16
N VAL A 622 -5.74 -3.51 -30.17
CA VAL A 622 -5.03 -4.24 -29.12
C VAL A 622 -3.91 -3.39 -28.56
N ARG A 623 -3.95 -3.10 -27.26
CA ARG A 623 -2.87 -2.38 -26.57
C ARG A 623 -2.33 -3.14 -25.37
N LEU A 624 -1.07 -2.93 -25.08
CA LEU A 624 -0.32 -3.56 -24.00
C LEU A 624 0.55 -2.52 -23.29
N GLY A 625 0.70 -2.66 -21.99
CA GLY A 625 1.60 -1.86 -21.19
C GLY A 625 1.81 -2.45 -19.82
N THR A 626 2.81 -1.93 -19.12
CA THR A 626 3.09 -2.23 -17.72
C THR A 626 2.83 -1.00 -16.86
N ASP A 627 2.92 -1.10 -15.54
CA ASP A 627 2.83 0.05 -14.65
C ASP A 627 4.06 0.96 -14.77
N ASN A 628 5.28 0.40 -14.74
CA ASN A 628 6.56 1.11 -14.85
C ASN A 628 7.41 0.58 -16.04
N LEU A 629 8.45 1.33 -16.44
CA LEU A 629 9.41 0.87 -17.46
C LEU A 629 10.66 0.24 -16.85
N SER A 630 11.02 0.63 -15.63
CA SER A 630 12.14 0.07 -14.89
C SER A 630 11.63 -0.57 -13.60
N TYR A 631 12.09 -1.76 -13.31
CA TYR A 631 11.77 -2.54 -12.12
C TYR A 631 13.05 -3.00 -11.43
N THR A 632 13.03 -3.18 -10.14
CA THR A 632 14.07 -3.94 -9.43
C THR A 632 13.77 -5.44 -9.50
N GLY A 633 14.77 -6.27 -9.22
CA GLY A 633 14.61 -7.73 -9.25
C GLY A 633 13.52 -8.28 -8.32
N ASP A 634 13.11 -7.51 -7.31
CA ASP A 634 12.09 -7.88 -6.32
C ASP A 634 10.69 -7.37 -6.66
N ASP A 635 10.58 -6.44 -7.61
CA ASP A 635 9.31 -5.82 -7.94
C ASP A 635 8.40 -6.79 -8.71
N ARG A 636 7.12 -6.72 -8.39
CA ARG A 636 6.08 -7.38 -9.19
C ARG A 636 5.62 -6.43 -10.27
N ILE A 637 5.58 -6.94 -11.49
CA ILE A 637 5.20 -6.17 -12.68
C ILE A 637 3.71 -6.33 -12.92
N GLN A 638 2.98 -5.22 -12.99
CA GLN A 638 1.57 -5.23 -13.34
C GLN A 638 1.41 -5.04 -14.86
N ILE A 639 1.10 -6.13 -15.55
CA ILE A 639 0.86 -6.16 -16.99
C ILE A 639 -0.62 -5.87 -17.25
N THR A 640 -0.90 -4.89 -18.12
CA THR A 640 -2.25 -4.52 -18.52
C THR A 640 -2.39 -4.54 -20.04
N ALA A 641 -3.44 -5.17 -20.55
CA ALA A 641 -3.78 -5.20 -21.96
C ALA A 641 -5.20 -4.67 -22.19
N ARG A 642 -5.47 -4.04 -23.33
CA ARG A 642 -6.78 -3.54 -23.73
C ARG A 642 -7.15 -4.16 -25.08
N LEU A 643 -8.32 -4.78 -25.16
CA LEU A 643 -8.84 -5.38 -26.39
C LEU A 643 -10.15 -4.69 -26.78
N LEU A 644 -10.18 -4.16 -28.00
CA LEU A 644 -11.33 -3.50 -28.63
C LEU A 644 -11.57 -4.13 -30.01
N ASP A 645 -12.82 -4.29 -30.40
CA ASP A 645 -13.17 -4.72 -31.77
C ASP A 645 -13.11 -3.55 -32.78
N VAL A 646 -13.46 -3.83 -34.04
CA VAL A 646 -13.53 -2.83 -35.13
C VAL A 646 -14.51 -1.69 -34.80
N ASP A 647 -15.57 -2.01 -34.06
CA ASP A 647 -16.60 -1.09 -33.57
C ASP A 647 -16.21 -0.37 -32.27
N LYS A 648 -14.99 -0.62 -31.77
CA LYS A 648 -14.42 -0.13 -30.51
C LYS A 648 -15.11 -0.66 -29.25
N ASN A 649 -15.87 -1.74 -29.32
CA ASN A 649 -16.44 -2.39 -28.14
C ASN A 649 -15.37 -3.21 -27.39
N PRO A 650 -15.46 -3.29 -26.05
CA PRO A 650 -14.55 -4.09 -25.25
C PRO A 650 -14.73 -5.58 -25.54
N VAL A 651 -13.62 -6.25 -25.83
CA VAL A 651 -13.61 -7.69 -26.12
C VAL A 651 -13.08 -8.44 -24.92
N LYS A 652 -13.86 -9.37 -24.37
CA LYS A 652 -13.40 -10.31 -23.34
C LYS A 652 -12.70 -11.51 -23.98
N ASP A 653 -11.45 -11.76 -23.63
CA ASP A 653 -10.70 -12.96 -24.02
C ASP A 653 -10.19 -13.71 -22.79
N GLU A 654 -10.86 -14.82 -22.47
CA GLU A 654 -10.47 -15.70 -21.35
C GLU A 654 -9.23 -16.54 -21.66
N SER A 655 -8.79 -16.59 -22.92
CA SER A 655 -7.58 -17.30 -23.34
C SER A 655 -6.33 -16.41 -23.36
N LEU A 656 -6.47 -15.13 -23.00
CA LEU A 656 -5.42 -14.12 -23.12
C LEU A 656 -4.26 -14.36 -22.15
N LYS A 657 -3.06 -14.44 -22.71
CA LYS A 657 -1.82 -14.65 -21.95
C LYS A 657 -0.80 -13.57 -22.28
N ALA A 658 -0.03 -13.20 -21.27
CA ALA A 658 1.17 -12.39 -21.42
C ALA A 658 2.39 -13.31 -21.31
N GLU A 659 3.17 -13.39 -22.38
CA GLU A 659 4.44 -14.12 -22.40
C GLU A 659 5.58 -13.16 -22.13
N VAL A 660 6.41 -13.45 -21.12
CA VAL A 660 7.58 -12.65 -20.76
C VAL A 660 8.82 -13.35 -21.31
N TRP A 661 9.60 -12.61 -22.09
CA TRP A 661 10.80 -13.05 -22.79
C TRP A 661 12.03 -12.24 -22.33
N ARG A 662 13.20 -12.89 -22.27
CA ARG A 662 14.51 -12.26 -22.06
C ARG A 662 15.51 -12.94 -23.00
N ASP A 663 16.33 -12.19 -23.72
CA ASP A 663 17.36 -12.71 -24.64
C ASP A 663 16.87 -13.77 -25.65
N GLY A 664 15.60 -13.67 -26.05
CA GLY A 664 14.97 -14.64 -26.97
C GLY A 664 14.49 -15.94 -26.32
N GLU A 665 14.65 -16.11 -25.00
CA GLU A 665 14.08 -17.21 -24.21
C GLU A 665 12.80 -16.79 -23.50
N LYS A 666 11.79 -17.68 -23.49
CA LYS A 666 10.54 -17.43 -22.79
C LYS A 666 10.67 -17.82 -21.32
N LEU A 667 10.66 -16.82 -20.44
CA LEU A 667 10.80 -16.99 -18.99
C LEU A 667 9.49 -17.34 -18.30
N ALA A 668 8.40 -16.67 -18.68
CA ALA A 668 7.12 -16.85 -18.02
C ALA A 668 5.95 -16.72 -19.00
N THR A 669 4.82 -17.33 -18.65
CA THR A 669 3.53 -17.11 -19.31
C THR A 669 2.48 -16.92 -18.25
N VAL A 670 1.89 -15.74 -18.20
CA VAL A 670 0.90 -15.36 -17.17
C VAL A 670 -0.47 -15.23 -17.82
N GLN A 671 -1.46 -15.88 -17.22
CA GLN A 671 -2.86 -15.76 -17.64
C GLN A 671 -3.40 -14.38 -17.25
N MET A 672 -3.95 -13.65 -18.22
CA MET A 672 -4.57 -12.35 -17.96
C MET A 672 -6.03 -12.52 -17.58
N SER A 673 -6.47 -11.75 -16.58
CA SER A 673 -7.87 -11.73 -16.12
C SER A 673 -8.57 -10.48 -16.62
N TYR A 674 -9.77 -10.63 -17.18
CA TYR A 674 -10.60 -9.48 -17.56
C TYR A 674 -11.03 -8.68 -16.33
N LEU A 675 -10.87 -7.36 -16.38
CA LEU A 675 -11.31 -6.46 -15.32
C LEU A 675 -12.77 -6.05 -15.59
N GLU A 676 -13.69 -6.53 -14.75
CA GLU A 676 -15.10 -6.21 -14.87
C GLU A 676 -15.36 -4.71 -14.74
N GLY A 677 -16.27 -4.16 -15.57
CA GLY A 677 -16.58 -2.73 -15.61
C GLY A 677 -15.46 -1.84 -16.17
N SER A 678 -14.51 -2.41 -16.91
CA SER A 678 -13.43 -1.68 -17.58
C SER A 678 -13.63 -1.61 -19.11
N PRO A 679 -13.00 -0.65 -19.81
CA PRO A 679 -13.07 -0.53 -21.25
C PRO A 679 -12.18 -1.56 -21.95
N GLY A 680 -12.46 -2.86 -21.75
CA GLY A 680 -11.75 -3.95 -22.41
C GLY A 680 -10.42 -4.32 -21.76
N LEU A 681 -10.19 -3.92 -20.50
CA LEU A 681 -8.91 -4.13 -19.82
C LEU A 681 -8.80 -5.56 -19.28
N HIS A 682 -7.61 -6.12 -19.44
CA HIS A 682 -7.18 -7.35 -18.83
C HIS A 682 -5.92 -7.05 -18.03
N SER A 683 -5.77 -7.65 -16.85
CA SER A 683 -4.61 -7.46 -15.98
C SER A 683 -4.01 -8.79 -15.57
N ALA A 684 -2.70 -8.80 -15.41
CA ALA A 684 -1.91 -9.87 -14.83
C ALA A 684 -0.80 -9.28 -13.95
N GLN A 685 -0.31 -10.05 -12.99
CA GLN A 685 0.93 -9.74 -12.27
C GLN A 685 1.98 -10.80 -12.62
N ALA A 686 3.19 -10.34 -12.94
CA ALA A 686 4.33 -11.19 -13.28
C ALA A 686 5.54 -10.86 -12.38
N GLY A 687 6.50 -11.78 -12.31
CA GLY A 687 7.68 -11.66 -11.46
C GLY A 687 7.46 -12.16 -10.02
N PRO A 688 8.41 -11.90 -9.10
CA PRO A 688 9.66 -11.14 -9.33
C PRO A 688 10.59 -11.81 -10.34
N PHE A 689 11.33 -11.01 -11.10
CA PHE A 689 12.33 -11.50 -12.06
C PHE A 689 13.72 -11.09 -11.59
N SER A 690 14.53 -12.07 -11.21
CA SER A 690 15.84 -11.89 -10.62
C SER A 690 16.93 -11.38 -11.58
N GLY A 691 16.80 -11.68 -12.87
CA GLY A 691 17.81 -11.31 -13.86
C GLY A 691 17.75 -9.82 -14.22
N SER A 692 18.87 -9.12 -14.11
CA SER A 692 18.97 -7.76 -14.66
C SER A 692 19.06 -7.78 -16.20
N GLY A 693 18.44 -6.80 -16.86
CA GLY A 693 18.45 -6.69 -18.32
C GLY A 693 17.10 -6.33 -18.91
N ASP A 694 17.01 -6.42 -20.23
CA ASP A 694 15.83 -6.00 -20.98
C ASP A 694 14.87 -7.19 -21.16
N TYR A 695 13.61 -6.96 -20.80
CA TYR A 695 12.54 -7.94 -20.89
C TYR A 695 11.52 -7.48 -21.93
N GLN A 696 10.98 -8.44 -22.68
CA GLN A 696 9.94 -8.19 -23.66
C GLN A 696 8.67 -8.97 -23.29
N ILE A 697 7.54 -8.28 -23.23
CA ILE A 697 6.24 -8.90 -23.03
C ILE A 697 5.56 -9.01 -24.39
N LYS A 698 5.14 -10.21 -24.76
CA LYS A 698 4.33 -10.48 -25.95
C LYS A 698 2.95 -10.94 -25.53
N LEU A 699 1.93 -10.37 -26.17
CA LEU A 699 0.55 -10.80 -25.96
C LEU A 699 0.25 -12.01 -26.85
N ALA A 700 -0.41 -13.03 -26.30
CA ALA A 700 -0.87 -14.19 -27.07
C ALA A 700 -2.30 -14.56 -26.65
N GLY A 701 -3.21 -14.71 -27.61
CA GLY A 701 -4.60 -15.08 -27.32
C GLY A 701 -5.45 -15.10 -28.58
N LYS A 702 -6.40 -16.04 -28.68
CA LYS A 702 -7.12 -16.27 -29.94
C LYS A 702 -7.79 -15.01 -30.49
N LYS A 703 -8.51 -14.27 -29.62
CA LYS A 703 -9.22 -13.07 -30.08
C LYS A 703 -8.27 -11.89 -30.28
N ALA A 704 -7.19 -11.83 -29.50
CA ALA A 704 -6.18 -10.80 -29.69
C ALA A 704 -5.45 -10.98 -31.02
N ASP A 705 -5.08 -12.21 -31.38
CA ASP A 705 -4.41 -12.55 -32.64
C ASP A 705 -5.31 -12.20 -33.85
N ASP A 706 -6.60 -12.56 -33.81
CA ASP A 706 -7.58 -12.19 -34.85
C ASP A 706 -7.70 -10.66 -35.04
N LEU A 707 -7.70 -9.90 -33.94
CA LEU A 707 -7.77 -8.43 -33.98
C LEU A 707 -6.48 -7.80 -34.51
N LEU A 708 -5.33 -8.38 -34.19
CA LEU A 708 -4.03 -7.92 -34.68
C LEU A 708 -3.88 -8.16 -36.18
N GLU A 709 -4.28 -9.33 -36.67
CA GLU A 709 -4.33 -9.63 -38.11
C GLU A 709 -5.23 -8.64 -38.86
N THR A 710 -6.36 -8.26 -38.25
CA THR A 710 -7.29 -7.27 -38.81
C THR A 710 -6.66 -5.87 -38.90
N ASP A 711 -5.86 -5.49 -37.90
CA ASP A 711 -5.11 -4.22 -37.88
C ASP A 711 -3.84 -4.25 -38.76
N GLY A 712 -3.50 -5.41 -39.34
CA GLY A 712 -2.33 -5.58 -40.20
C GLY A 712 -1.00 -5.79 -39.46
N GLU A 713 -1.03 -6.11 -38.17
CA GLU A 713 0.15 -6.42 -37.36
C GLU A 713 0.19 -7.90 -36.93
N GLY A 714 1.39 -8.49 -36.89
CA GLY A 714 1.58 -9.90 -36.52
C GLY A 714 1.72 -10.17 -35.03
N GLY A 715 1.67 -9.14 -34.18
CA GLY A 715 1.90 -9.27 -32.74
C GLY A 715 2.13 -7.92 -32.07
N VAL A 716 1.76 -7.81 -30.79
CA VAL A 716 2.07 -6.64 -29.96
C VAL A 716 3.05 -7.03 -28.88
N SER A 717 4.08 -6.20 -28.72
CA SER A 717 5.05 -6.35 -27.65
C SER A 717 5.33 -5.02 -26.96
N THR A 718 5.69 -5.08 -25.69
CA THR A 718 6.18 -3.94 -24.91
C THR A 718 7.44 -4.38 -24.18
N ALA A 719 8.39 -3.47 -23.96
CA ALA A 719 9.62 -3.75 -23.26
C ALA A 719 9.62 -3.09 -21.87
N PHE A 720 10.31 -3.72 -20.93
CA PHE A 720 10.64 -3.15 -19.63
C PHE A 720 12.03 -3.62 -19.22
N ARG A 721 12.71 -2.86 -18.39
CA ARG A 721 14.05 -3.18 -17.90
C ARG A 721 14.01 -3.58 -16.44
N VAL A 722 14.67 -4.67 -16.10
CA VAL A 722 14.97 -5.01 -14.70
C VAL A 722 16.37 -4.54 -14.39
N VAL A 723 16.50 -3.67 -13.41
CA VAL A 723 17.77 -3.15 -12.93
C VAL A 723 18.13 -3.81 -11.59
N GLY A 724 19.40 -4.17 -11.39
CA GLY A 724 19.87 -4.74 -10.12
C GLY A 724 19.68 -3.77 -8.93
N ALA A 725 19.83 -2.47 -9.21
CA ALA A 725 19.48 -1.35 -8.35
C ALA A 725 18.91 -0.21 -9.21
N MET A 726 17.93 0.55 -8.70
CA MET A 726 17.35 1.72 -9.40
C MET A 726 18.37 2.84 -9.69
N SER A 727 19.58 2.70 -9.15
CA SER A 727 20.63 3.70 -9.18
C SER A 727 21.97 2.94 -9.14
N PRO A 728 22.90 3.09 -10.10
CA PRO A 728 24.31 2.68 -9.95
C PRO A 728 25.07 3.44 -8.83
N VAL A 729 24.37 3.82 -7.75
CA VAL A 729 24.81 4.77 -6.71
C VAL A 729 25.86 4.22 -5.76
N GLU A 730 26.08 2.91 -5.69
CA GLU A 730 27.14 2.39 -4.83
C GLU A 730 28.53 2.91 -5.20
N LEU A 731 28.75 3.21 -6.48
CA LEU A 731 30.00 3.78 -6.98
C LEU A 731 29.95 5.30 -7.22
N SER A 732 28.80 5.95 -6.99
CA SER A 732 28.67 7.40 -7.18
C SER A 732 28.98 8.19 -5.90
N GLU A 733 28.68 7.61 -4.73
CA GLU A 733 29.13 8.09 -3.44
C GLU A 733 29.98 7.04 -2.71
N THR A 734 31.29 7.16 -2.87
CA THR A 734 32.26 6.19 -2.35
C THR A 734 32.80 6.53 -0.97
N THR A 735 32.49 7.70 -0.38
CA THR A 735 32.97 8.07 0.96
C THR A 735 32.24 7.33 2.07
N LEU A 736 32.81 7.29 3.28
CA LEU A 736 32.12 6.83 4.49
C LEU A 736 30.92 7.75 4.82
N ASN A 737 29.72 7.19 5.00
CA ASN A 737 28.55 7.94 5.45
C ASN A 737 28.46 8.00 6.98
N ARG A 738 29.39 8.72 7.59
CA ARG A 738 29.47 8.84 9.05
C ARG A 738 28.17 9.34 9.71
N PRO A 739 27.45 10.36 9.16
CA PRO A 739 26.21 10.85 9.76
C PRO A 739 25.11 9.78 9.89
N LEU A 740 24.96 8.90 8.90
CA LEU A 740 23.99 7.80 9.00
C LEU A 740 24.37 6.85 10.12
N LEU A 741 25.64 6.44 10.18
CA LEU A 741 26.13 5.50 11.19
C LEU A 741 25.97 6.05 12.61
N ASP A 742 26.28 7.33 12.82
CA ASP A 742 26.09 7.98 14.11
C ASP A 742 24.61 7.99 14.51
N THR A 743 23.71 8.24 13.55
CA THR A 743 22.25 8.19 13.79
C THR A 743 21.78 6.78 14.20
N LEU A 744 22.31 5.71 13.59
CA LEU A 744 21.97 4.32 13.95
C LEU A 744 22.42 3.98 15.37
N ALA A 745 23.64 4.38 15.72
CA ALA A 745 24.18 4.22 17.06
C ALA A 745 23.33 4.99 18.09
N GLU A 746 23.02 6.25 17.85
CA GLU A 746 22.22 7.07 18.78
C GLU A 746 20.82 6.51 19.01
N LEU A 747 20.12 6.07 17.95
CA LEU A 747 18.76 5.57 18.05
C LEU A 747 18.65 4.21 18.77
N SER A 748 19.73 3.42 18.77
CA SER A 748 19.79 2.12 19.43
C SER A 748 20.47 2.16 20.81
N GLY A 749 21.13 3.26 21.17
CA GLY A 749 21.95 3.36 22.39
C GLY A 749 23.35 2.77 22.26
N GLY A 750 23.84 2.57 21.03
CA GLY A 750 25.19 2.10 20.73
C GLY A 750 26.19 3.22 20.43
N ARG A 751 27.25 2.91 19.67
CA ARG A 751 28.30 3.87 19.29
C ARG A 751 29.01 3.46 18.00
N VAL A 752 29.60 4.44 17.32
CA VAL A 752 30.41 4.23 16.11
C VAL A 752 31.91 4.34 16.44
N VAL A 753 32.70 3.35 16.06
CA VAL A 753 34.15 3.29 16.28
C VAL A 753 34.91 3.12 14.95
N ALA A 754 36.18 3.46 14.96
CA ALA A 754 37.10 3.14 13.86
C ALA A 754 37.52 1.66 13.92
N PRO A 755 38.03 1.06 12.82
CA PRO A 755 38.45 -0.33 12.78
C PRO A 755 39.44 -0.74 13.89
N GLU A 756 40.36 0.17 14.25
CA GLU A 756 41.38 -0.07 15.28
C GLU A 756 40.80 -0.13 16.70
N GLU A 757 39.62 0.45 16.89
CA GLU A 757 38.94 0.56 18.19
C GLU A 757 37.79 -0.45 18.36
N ALA A 758 37.62 -1.37 17.40
CA ALA A 758 36.52 -2.35 17.40
C ALA A 758 36.43 -3.16 18.70
N GLY A 759 37.56 -3.47 19.34
CA GLY A 759 37.59 -4.25 20.59
C GLY A 759 36.87 -3.55 21.75
N GLN A 760 36.86 -2.22 21.76
CA GLN A 760 36.16 -1.48 22.81
C GLN A 760 34.63 -1.72 22.78
N LEU A 761 34.05 -2.16 21.64
CA LEU A 761 32.61 -2.40 21.49
C LEU A 761 32.11 -3.51 22.42
N ALA A 762 32.97 -4.44 22.85
CA ALA A 762 32.62 -5.50 23.79
C ALA A 762 31.97 -4.94 25.07
N GLY A 763 32.45 -3.79 25.56
CA GLY A 763 31.92 -3.14 26.75
C GLY A 763 30.46 -2.70 26.67
N LEU A 764 29.90 -2.54 25.46
CA LEU A 764 28.48 -2.21 25.27
C LEU A 764 27.54 -3.39 25.54
N PHE A 765 28.01 -4.60 25.26
CA PHE A 765 27.17 -5.81 25.30
C PHE A 765 27.31 -6.59 26.61
N LEU A 766 28.30 -6.25 27.44
CA LEU A 766 28.60 -6.95 28.70
C LEU A 766 27.79 -6.39 29.89
N THR A 767 26.52 -6.00 29.67
CA THR A 767 25.63 -5.44 30.69
C THR A 767 24.97 -6.51 31.56
N GLY A 768 25.77 -7.26 32.33
CA GLY A 768 25.32 -8.08 33.47
C GLY A 768 24.40 -9.28 33.16
N GLU A 769 24.50 -10.33 33.98
CA GLU A 769 23.57 -11.47 33.93
C GLU A 769 22.15 -10.99 34.30
N GLU A 770 21.29 -10.78 33.30
CA GLU A 770 19.87 -10.53 33.55
C GLU A 770 19.19 -11.82 34.01
N THR A 771 19.24 -12.09 35.31
CA THR A 771 18.38 -13.12 35.90
C THR A 771 16.95 -12.60 35.94
N ARG A 772 16.09 -13.06 35.03
CA ARG A 772 14.65 -12.77 35.08
C ARG A 772 13.93 -13.79 35.96
N GLU A 773 13.09 -13.30 36.88
CA GLU A 773 12.22 -14.13 37.71
C GLU A 773 11.05 -14.66 36.88
N GLU A 774 11.08 -15.93 36.47
CA GLU A 774 9.94 -16.58 35.82
C GLU A 774 9.04 -17.25 36.86
N LEU A 775 7.73 -16.99 36.77
CA LEU A 775 6.75 -17.55 37.68
C LEU A 775 6.31 -18.93 37.16
N ARG A 776 6.94 -19.99 37.64
CA ARG A 776 6.59 -21.36 37.24
C ARG A 776 5.43 -21.87 38.08
N GLU A 777 4.30 -22.11 37.43
CA GLU A 777 3.09 -22.65 38.03
C GLU A 777 2.99 -24.17 37.82
N THR A 778 2.94 -24.94 38.89
CA THR A 778 2.61 -26.38 38.83
C THR A 778 1.17 -26.60 39.29
N ARG A 779 0.35 -27.16 38.39
CA ARG A 779 -1.08 -27.45 38.67
C ARG A 779 -1.18 -28.73 39.50
N LEU A 780 -1.58 -28.61 40.77
CA LEU A 780 -1.72 -29.77 41.67
C LEU A 780 -3.05 -30.51 41.48
N TRP A 781 -4.03 -29.88 40.84
CA TRP A 781 -5.36 -30.45 40.59
C TRP A 781 -5.42 -31.33 39.34
N ASP A 782 -4.56 -31.08 38.36
CA ASP A 782 -4.55 -31.72 37.04
C ASP A 782 -3.53 -32.87 36.98
N HIS A 783 -3.56 -33.76 37.98
CA HIS A 783 -2.67 -34.91 38.03
C HIS A 783 -3.48 -36.20 37.83
N TRP A 784 -3.07 -37.04 36.87
CA TRP A 784 -3.78 -38.28 36.50
C TRP A 784 -4.02 -39.23 37.70
N ILE A 785 -3.11 -39.24 38.68
CA ILE A 785 -3.22 -40.02 39.92
C ILE A 785 -4.48 -39.64 40.71
N LEU A 786 -4.82 -38.36 40.74
CA LEU A 786 -5.97 -37.84 41.49
C LEU A 786 -7.29 -38.26 40.81
N LEU A 787 -7.31 -38.34 39.47
CA LEU A 787 -8.42 -38.90 38.71
C LEU A 787 -8.59 -40.41 38.99
N VAL A 788 -7.50 -41.18 38.96
CA VAL A 788 -7.52 -42.62 39.27
C VAL A 788 -8.02 -42.86 40.70
N LEU A 789 -7.55 -42.08 41.67
CA LEU A 789 -8.01 -42.15 43.06
C LEU A 789 -9.51 -41.86 43.18
N PHE A 790 -10.00 -40.81 42.52
CA PHE A 790 -11.43 -40.46 42.53
C PHE A 790 -12.29 -41.58 41.92
N CYS A 791 -11.88 -42.13 40.78
CA CYS A 791 -12.56 -43.27 40.16
C CYS A 791 -12.52 -44.52 41.05
N ALA A 792 -11.40 -44.80 41.73
CA ALA A 792 -11.26 -45.92 42.66
C ALA A 792 -12.18 -45.80 43.87
N LEU A 793 -12.35 -44.59 44.42
CA LEU A 793 -13.25 -44.30 45.54
C LEU A 793 -14.72 -44.53 45.15
N LEU A 794 -15.15 -44.03 43.99
CA LEU A 794 -16.52 -44.22 43.50
C LEU A 794 -16.81 -45.67 43.10
N THR A 795 -15.87 -46.36 42.46
CA THR A 795 -16.06 -47.76 42.06
C THR A 795 -16.11 -48.70 43.27
N SER A 796 -15.30 -48.42 44.29
CA SER A 796 -15.32 -49.15 45.55
C SER A 796 -16.60 -48.88 46.35
N GLU A 797 -17.08 -47.63 46.37
CA GLU A 797 -18.38 -47.28 46.96
C GLU A 797 -19.51 -48.04 46.26
N TRP A 798 -19.56 -48.01 44.93
CA TRP A 798 -20.57 -48.70 44.15
C TRP A 798 -20.53 -50.22 44.36
N GLY A 799 -19.33 -50.81 44.38
CA GLY A 799 -19.15 -52.25 44.61
C GLY A 799 -19.67 -52.69 45.98
N ILE A 800 -19.33 -51.94 47.03
CA ILE A 800 -19.82 -52.22 48.40
C ILE A 800 -21.32 -52.01 48.51
N ARG A 801 -21.86 -50.97 47.84
CA ARG A 801 -23.29 -50.65 47.82
C ARG A 801 -24.10 -51.76 47.14
N ARG A 802 -23.70 -52.16 45.93
CA ARG A 802 -24.35 -53.21 45.14
C ARG A 802 -24.25 -54.58 45.82
N GLY A 803 -23.09 -54.91 46.39
CA GLY A 803 -22.88 -56.14 47.16
C GLY A 803 -23.67 -56.19 48.48
N SER A 804 -24.22 -55.07 48.94
CA SER A 804 -25.04 -54.97 50.15
C SER A 804 -26.55 -54.92 49.87
N GLY A 805 -26.98 -55.08 48.60
CA GLY A 805 -28.39 -55.09 48.22
C GLY A 805 -29.07 -53.72 48.19
N LEU A 806 -28.29 -52.63 48.26
CA LEU A 806 -28.77 -51.27 48.04
C LEU A 806 -28.77 -50.96 46.52
N PRO A 807 -29.80 -50.26 46.00
CA PRO A 807 -29.84 -49.85 44.59
C PRO A 807 -28.66 -48.93 44.20
#